data_AF-A0A535D3I0-F1
#
_entry.id   AF-A0A535D3I0-F1
#
_cell.length_a   1.000
_cell.length_b   1.000
_cell.length_c   1.000
_cell.angle_alpha   90.00
_cell.angle_beta   90.00
_cell.angle_gamma   90.00
#
_symmetry.space_group_name_H-M   'P 1'
#
loop_
_entity.id
_entity.type
_entity.pdbx_description
1 polymer ?
#
loop_
_entity_poly.entity_id
_entity_poly.type
_entity_poly.pdbx_seq_one_letter_code
_entity_poly.pdbx_strand_id
1 'polypeptide(L)'
;MLPRADRGRRRDAVEGDARGGPCIAGAAPRRHERSAAHDARRLARIVGTARAGGVPVTTIVFWSNWPSTPQGGISAALPKDTVIAVKDESDLARAGDAEIAFCGLREDRVRKLLEAAPKLRWYHTPSAGVDRLVEVAEFRQRGIILTNNSGSYDIQIAEHVMAFVFGAAKQLHLYRDQQTRREWTDQDHHELRGETMVVFGAGSIGGEVVRLASAVGLRVIAVRRTGGTVPGASRVVTPDRLADVAAEADYLVVAAPLTQATRGAVSRSVLGQMKESAWVINIARGAIIDEPALTDALAAGRIGGAALDTFVKSRFSSRMSAATRRGSRCSIAWTGTPGTNVRTAKRVLAARTENFTESVIREMTRLNALHGGINLAQGFPNFAAPTALKEAAKRAIDADINQYAITWGAKSLRDAIARTYAELYGMSVDPETTITVTCGATEAMISTLLAIVDPGDEVVVLEPFYENYGPDTDIAGAKPVYVALRPPENVFDPDELRAAFSARTKAIIVNTPNNPTGRVFTQKELELIASLCIEHDAIAVTDEIYEHIRYEGTHIPIATLPGMAERTVTISGASKTFSVTGWRVGWIVAPPSLSGGIRKVHDFVTVGAPAPLQEAVAAGLALGRAYYDKLGAEYRARRDILMRGLEVAGFAPRLPEGAYYILCDITPFGFDNDTQFANWLVKTVGVAGVPGSSFYSRRELGRHLIRF
;
A
#
# COMPACT_ATOMS: atom_id res chain seq x y z
N MET A 1 54.70 4.89 41.78
CA MET A 1 54.50 6.18 41.07
C MET A 1 53.17 6.09 40.34
N LEU A 2 52.08 6.80 40.62
CA LEU A 2 51.64 7.81 41.60
C LEU A 2 50.12 7.53 41.84
N PRO A 3 49.49 8.03 42.94
CA PRO A 3 48.26 7.45 43.51
C PRO A 3 46.97 8.30 43.37
N ARG A 4 45.86 7.70 43.85
CA ARG A 4 44.46 8.18 43.98
C ARG A 4 44.24 9.32 45.01
N ALA A 5 43.14 10.09 44.86
CA ALA A 5 42.20 10.62 45.89
C ALA A 5 41.33 11.75 45.24
N ASP A 6 40.11 12.15 45.64
CA ASP A 6 39.02 11.65 46.50
C ASP A 6 37.78 12.58 46.26
N ARG A 7 36.59 12.16 46.72
CA ARG A 7 35.27 12.79 46.58
C ARG A 7 35.06 14.00 47.50
N GLY A 8 34.13 14.90 47.14
CA GLY A 8 33.49 15.84 48.08
C GLY A 8 32.21 16.48 47.54
N ARG A 9 31.06 16.23 48.20
CA ARG A 9 29.74 16.90 48.03
C ARG A 9 29.52 17.93 49.15
N ARG A 10 28.82 19.04 48.84
CA ARG A 10 27.71 19.75 49.56
C ARG A 10 27.72 21.24 49.13
N ARG A 11 26.64 21.79 48.54
CA ARG A 11 25.35 22.29 49.09
C ARG A 11 25.49 23.53 49.98
N ASP A 12 24.93 24.65 49.47
CA ASP A 12 24.04 25.65 50.12
C ASP A 12 24.30 27.03 49.47
N ALA A 13 23.37 27.61 48.69
CA ALA A 13 22.14 28.33 49.05
C ALA A 13 22.34 29.85 49.06
N VAL A 14 21.69 30.55 48.13
CA VAL A 14 21.30 31.96 48.25
C VAL A 14 19.90 32.11 47.63
N GLU A 15 18.88 32.13 48.49
CA GLU A 15 17.60 32.85 48.31
C GLU A 15 17.92 34.35 48.25
N GLY A 16 17.21 35.27 47.60
CA GLY A 16 15.94 35.34 46.90
C GLY A 16 15.57 36.84 46.86
N ASP A 17 14.90 37.32 45.81
CA ASP A 17 13.64 38.07 45.93
C ASP A 17 13.14 38.50 44.54
N ALA A 18 11.83 38.33 44.37
CA ALA A 18 11.06 38.47 43.17
C ALA A 18 10.34 39.82 43.13
N ARG A 19 10.36 40.51 41.98
CA ARG A 19 9.23 41.38 41.57
C ARG A 19 8.98 41.18 40.07
N GLY A 20 7.75 40.78 39.77
CA GLY A 20 7.32 40.29 38.48
C GLY A 20 7.06 41.35 37.41
N GLY A 21 7.22 40.91 36.16
CA GLY A 21 6.58 41.47 34.98
C GLY A 21 5.89 40.32 34.22
N PRO A 22 4.69 40.51 33.65
CA PRO A 22 3.84 39.39 33.25
C PRO A 22 4.30 38.74 31.93
N CYS A 23 4.40 37.42 31.97
CA CYS A 23 4.56 36.55 30.81
C CYS A 23 3.38 36.72 29.84
N ILE A 24 3.67 37.01 28.57
CA ILE A 24 2.69 36.99 27.49
C ILE A 24 2.39 35.52 27.16
N ALA A 25 1.21 35.07 27.61
CA ALA A 25 0.64 33.78 27.27
C ALA A 25 0.13 33.73 25.82
N GLY A 26 0.46 32.64 25.12
CA GLY A 26 -0.36 32.00 24.08
C GLY A 26 -0.96 32.85 22.96
N ALA A 27 -0.24 33.05 21.86
CA ALA A 27 -0.83 33.46 20.59
C ALA A 27 -1.33 32.22 19.81
N ALA A 28 -2.59 31.84 20.02
CA ALA A 28 -3.34 30.91 19.19
C ALA A 28 -3.60 31.49 17.77
N PRO A 29 -3.80 30.68 16.71
CA PRO A 29 -3.89 31.14 15.33
C PRO A 29 -5.23 31.86 15.06
N ARG A 30 -5.30 33.18 15.27
CA ARG A 30 -6.52 34.01 15.12
C ARG A 30 -6.71 34.71 13.77
N ARG A 31 -5.93 34.39 12.72
CA ARG A 31 -6.03 35.09 11.41
C ARG A 31 -7.04 34.48 10.42
N HIS A 32 -7.36 33.19 10.49
CA HIS A 32 -8.35 32.59 9.58
C HIS A 32 -9.81 32.79 10.00
N GLU A 33 -10.10 32.94 11.29
CA GLU A 33 -11.48 33.10 11.79
C GLU A 33 -12.09 34.47 11.48
N ARG A 34 -11.28 35.54 11.38
CA ARG A 34 -11.78 36.90 11.07
C ARG A 34 -12.28 37.05 9.64
N SER A 35 -11.75 36.28 8.68
CA SER A 35 -12.22 36.29 7.28
C SER A 35 -13.59 35.65 7.15
N ALA A 36 -13.79 34.47 7.77
CA ALA A 36 -15.05 33.73 7.71
C ALA A 36 -16.22 34.52 8.35
N ALA A 37 -15.97 35.22 9.46
CA ALA A 37 -16.99 36.04 10.11
C ALA A 37 -17.38 37.28 9.29
N HIS A 38 -16.44 37.86 8.54
CA HIS A 38 -16.71 38.98 7.63
C HIS A 38 -17.51 38.53 6.42
N ASP A 39 -17.16 37.38 5.82
CA ASP A 39 -17.88 36.80 4.68
C ASP A 39 -19.28 36.33 5.06
N ALA A 40 -19.48 35.76 6.26
CA ALA A 40 -20.79 35.37 6.76
C ALA A 40 -21.74 36.58 6.95
N ARG A 41 -21.22 37.73 7.43
CA ARG A 41 -22.02 38.97 7.56
C ARG A 41 -22.34 39.58 6.19
N ARG A 42 -21.42 39.49 5.23
CA ARG A 42 -21.65 39.93 3.84
C ARG A 42 -22.70 39.06 3.15
N LEU A 43 -22.63 37.73 3.32
CA LEU A 43 -23.63 36.76 2.85
C LEU A 43 -25.00 37.01 3.49
N ALA A 44 -25.07 37.19 4.81
CA ALA A 44 -26.32 37.50 5.50
C ALA A 44 -26.97 38.80 5.00
N ARG A 45 -26.16 39.79 4.61
CA ARG A 45 -26.64 41.05 4.02
C ARG A 45 -27.15 40.86 2.58
N ILE A 46 -26.44 40.09 1.75
CA ILE A 46 -26.85 39.76 0.37
C ILE A 46 -28.14 38.93 0.36
N VAL A 47 -28.23 37.92 1.22
CA VAL A 47 -29.41 37.04 1.37
C VAL A 47 -30.58 37.79 1.99
N GLY A 48 -30.32 38.66 2.97
CA GLY A 48 -31.34 39.47 3.64
C GLY A 48 -31.99 40.52 2.73
N THR A 49 -31.27 41.07 1.76
CA THR A 49 -31.83 42.04 0.80
C THR A 49 -32.62 41.40 -0.36
N ALA A 50 -32.46 40.10 -0.61
CA ALA A 50 -33.05 39.42 -1.77
C ALA A 50 -34.46 38.84 -1.53
N ARG A 51 -34.98 38.79 -0.29
CA ARG A 51 -36.26 38.13 0.04
C ARG A 51 -37.26 39.05 0.75
N ALA A 52 -37.48 40.25 0.22
CA ALA A 52 -38.58 41.14 0.64
C ALA A 52 -39.94 40.80 0.00
N GLY A 53 -40.08 39.70 -0.75
CA GLY A 53 -41.35 39.29 -1.34
C GLY A 53 -41.51 37.77 -1.46
N GLY A 54 -42.27 37.16 -0.56
CA GLY A 54 -43.05 35.92 -0.79
C GLY A 54 -42.43 34.71 -1.51
N VAL A 55 -41.11 34.50 -1.51
CA VAL A 55 -40.49 33.38 -2.23
C VAL A 55 -40.78 32.04 -1.52
N PRO A 56 -41.28 31.00 -2.22
CA PRO A 56 -41.59 29.70 -1.64
C PRO A 56 -40.36 28.95 -1.11
N VAL A 57 -40.58 28.06 -0.15
CA VAL A 57 -39.57 27.15 0.44
C VAL A 57 -38.96 26.31 -0.68
N THR A 58 -37.63 26.35 -0.82
CA THR A 58 -36.92 25.54 -1.82
C THR A 58 -36.30 24.31 -1.16
N THR A 59 -36.44 23.14 -1.79
CA THR A 59 -35.76 21.92 -1.32
C THR A 59 -34.41 21.76 -2.01
N ILE A 60 -33.34 21.66 -1.22
CA ILE A 60 -31.95 21.66 -1.66
C ILE A 60 -31.30 20.34 -1.23
N VAL A 61 -30.78 19.57 -2.19
CA VAL A 61 -30.07 18.32 -1.93
C VAL A 61 -28.56 18.47 -2.03
N PHE A 62 -27.84 17.90 -1.07
CA PHE A 62 -26.39 17.78 -1.05
C PHE A 62 -26.01 16.30 -1.09
N TRP A 63 -25.32 15.90 -2.14
CA TRP A 63 -24.77 14.55 -2.26
C TRP A 63 -23.25 14.63 -2.44
N SER A 64 -22.52 14.44 -1.34
CA SER A 64 -21.07 14.60 -1.33
C SER A 64 -20.41 13.63 -0.34
N ASN A 65 -19.21 13.13 -0.69
CA ASN A 65 -18.37 12.33 0.21
C ASN A 65 -17.54 13.20 1.18
N TRP A 66 -17.92 14.46 1.43
CA TRP A 66 -17.11 15.36 2.27
C TRP A 66 -17.28 14.95 3.74
N PRO A 67 -16.18 14.56 4.44
CA PRO A 67 -16.24 14.03 5.81
C PRO A 67 -16.86 15.00 6.83
N SER A 68 -16.95 16.28 6.46
CA SER A 68 -17.29 17.40 7.34
C SER A 68 -18.33 18.34 6.72
N THR A 69 -19.27 17.84 5.90
CA THR A 69 -20.35 18.70 5.36
C THR A 69 -21.08 19.35 6.54
N PRO A 70 -21.00 20.67 6.75
CA PRO A 70 -21.61 21.31 7.90
C PRO A 70 -23.09 21.51 7.56
N GLN A 71 -23.89 20.44 7.69
CA GLN A 71 -25.35 20.54 7.58
C GLN A 71 -25.87 21.69 8.46
N GLY A 72 -25.30 21.86 9.65
CA GLY A 72 -25.61 22.96 10.55
C GLY A 72 -25.29 24.36 10.00
N GLY A 73 -24.22 24.53 9.22
CA GLY A 73 -23.83 25.84 8.68
C GLY A 73 -24.70 26.30 7.51
N ILE A 74 -25.07 25.36 6.62
CA ILE A 74 -25.90 25.66 5.44
C ILE A 74 -27.37 25.84 5.85
N SER A 75 -27.90 24.98 6.71
CA SER A 75 -29.25 25.14 7.26
C SER A 75 -29.38 26.43 8.07
N ALA A 76 -28.32 26.87 8.77
CA ALA A 76 -28.31 28.17 9.46
C ALA A 76 -28.29 29.36 8.49
N ALA A 77 -27.63 29.24 7.34
CA ALA A 77 -27.59 30.28 6.31
C ALA A 77 -28.89 30.36 5.48
N LEU A 78 -29.62 29.24 5.38
CA LEU A 78 -30.87 29.11 4.63
C LEU A 78 -32.01 28.59 5.53
N PRO A 79 -32.39 29.30 6.61
CA PRO A 79 -33.30 28.78 7.64
C PRO A 79 -34.75 28.60 7.17
N LYS A 80 -35.09 29.09 5.97
CA LYS A 80 -36.42 29.00 5.37
C LYS A 80 -36.51 27.94 4.25
N ASP A 81 -35.42 27.25 3.95
CA ASP A 81 -35.32 26.26 2.88
C ASP A 81 -35.06 24.86 3.48
N THR A 82 -35.49 23.81 2.79
CA THR A 82 -35.29 22.43 3.26
C THR A 82 -33.99 21.89 2.71
N VAL A 83 -33.02 21.62 3.60
CA VAL A 83 -31.70 21.08 3.22
C VAL A 83 -31.65 19.58 3.49
N ILE A 84 -31.46 18.78 2.44
CA ILE A 84 -31.40 17.33 2.48
C ILE A 84 -29.97 16.90 2.17
N ALA A 85 -29.36 16.15 3.07
CA ALA A 85 -28.06 15.54 2.83
C ALA A 85 -28.21 14.06 2.53
N VAL A 86 -27.70 13.64 1.38
CA VAL A 86 -27.64 12.27 0.91
C VAL A 86 -26.23 11.75 1.16
N LYS A 87 -26.08 10.74 2.03
CA LYS A 87 -24.76 10.17 2.38
C LYS A 87 -24.27 9.19 1.32
N ASP A 88 -25.16 8.32 0.88
CA ASP A 88 -24.90 7.29 -0.13
C ASP A 88 -26.17 7.03 -0.96
N GLU A 89 -26.12 6.03 -1.84
CA GLU A 89 -27.20 5.75 -2.78
C GLU A 89 -28.50 5.31 -2.09
N SER A 90 -28.44 4.74 -0.89
CA SER A 90 -29.63 4.31 -0.15
C SER A 90 -30.48 5.49 0.34
N ASP A 91 -29.88 6.66 0.51
CA ASP A 91 -30.55 7.89 0.94
C ASP A 91 -31.20 8.67 -0.21
N LEU A 92 -30.99 8.26 -1.48
CA LEU A 92 -31.41 9.06 -2.65
C LEU A 92 -32.91 9.29 -2.75
N ALA A 93 -33.73 8.36 -2.24
CA ALA A 93 -35.19 8.51 -2.23
C ALA A 93 -35.64 9.80 -1.53
N ARG A 94 -34.84 10.34 -0.61
CA ARG A 94 -35.11 11.58 0.10
C ARG A 94 -34.98 12.82 -0.78
N ALA A 95 -34.36 12.71 -1.96
CA ALA A 95 -34.18 13.80 -2.91
C ALA A 95 -35.41 14.04 -3.82
N GLY A 96 -36.51 13.29 -3.64
CA GLY A 96 -37.70 13.31 -4.50
C GLY A 96 -38.25 14.71 -4.79
N ASP A 97 -38.30 15.57 -3.78
CA ASP A 97 -38.81 16.93 -3.89
C ASP A 97 -37.74 18.00 -4.12
N ALA A 98 -36.48 17.61 -4.34
CA ALA A 98 -35.38 18.55 -4.51
C ALA A 98 -35.51 19.37 -5.81
N GLU A 99 -35.43 20.68 -5.68
CA GLU A 99 -35.40 21.64 -6.79
C GLU A 99 -33.99 22.10 -7.13
N ILE A 100 -33.09 22.08 -6.14
CA ILE A 100 -31.68 22.48 -6.27
C ILE A 100 -30.78 21.36 -5.79
N ALA A 101 -29.68 21.09 -6.49
CA ALA A 101 -28.68 20.11 -6.12
C ALA A 101 -27.28 20.75 -6.03
N PHE A 102 -26.55 20.43 -4.97
CA PHE A 102 -25.14 20.80 -4.77
C PHE A 102 -24.28 19.54 -4.68
N CYS A 103 -23.71 19.12 -5.82
CA CYS A 103 -23.20 17.76 -6.00
C CYS A 103 -21.93 17.69 -6.89
N GLY A 104 -21.16 16.62 -6.75
CA GLY A 104 -19.88 16.42 -7.45
C GLY A 104 -19.98 16.01 -8.93
N LEU A 105 -18.85 15.96 -9.63
CA LEU A 105 -18.75 15.75 -11.10
C LEU A 105 -18.90 14.30 -11.60
N ARG A 106 -19.36 13.37 -10.75
CA ARG A 106 -19.44 11.95 -11.11
C ARG A 106 -20.70 11.68 -11.92
N GLU A 107 -20.54 11.42 -13.21
CA GLU A 107 -21.66 11.25 -14.15
C GLU A 107 -22.66 10.17 -13.72
N ASP A 108 -22.16 9.02 -13.26
CA ASP A 108 -22.98 7.92 -12.74
C ASP A 108 -23.88 8.36 -11.57
N ARG A 109 -23.33 9.17 -10.66
CA ARG A 109 -24.09 9.74 -9.54
C ARG A 109 -25.02 10.85 -9.99
N VAL A 110 -24.60 11.69 -10.93
CA VAL A 110 -25.44 12.75 -11.49
C VAL A 110 -26.71 12.14 -12.09
N ARG A 111 -26.60 11.08 -12.89
CA ARG A 111 -27.74 10.39 -13.49
C ARG A 111 -28.69 9.82 -12.44
N LYS A 112 -28.17 9.10 -11.45
CA LYS A 112 -28.98 8.59 -10.31
C LYS A 112 -29.70 9.70 -9.54
N LEU A 113 -29.06 10.85 -9.34
CA LEU A 113 -29.70 11.99 -8.69
C LEU A 113 -30.80 12.59 -9.57
N LEU A 114 -30.55 12.73 -10.87
CA LEU A 114 -31.53 13.25 -11.81
C LEU A 114 -32.76 12.35 -11.87
N GLU A 115 -32.60 11.03 -11.82
CA GLU A 115 -33.69 10.05 -11.69
C GLU A 115 -34.45 10.21 -10.38
N ALA A 116 -33.74 10.33 -9.25
CA ALA A 116 -34.34 10.44 -7.92
C ALA A 116 -35.01 11.80 -7.65
N ALA A 117 -34.62 12.87 -8.36
CA ALA A 117 -35.10 14.24 -8.15
C ALA A 117 -35.78 14.79 -9.43
N PRO A 118 -37.03 14.41 -9.74
CA PRO A 118 -37.72 14.84 -10.97
C PRO A 118 -38.00 16.35 -11.02
N LYS A 119 -38.09 17.02 -9.86
CA LYS A 119 -38.35 18.47 -9.75
C LYS A 119 -37.10 19.34 -9.87
N LEU A 120 -35.93 18.74 -10.07
CA LEU A 120 -34.67 19.46 -10.12
C LEU A 120 -34.68 20.47 -11.28
N ARG A 121 -34.37 21.73 -10.98
CA ARG A 121 -34.26 22.84 -11.93
C ARG A 121 -32.89 23.54 -11.91
N TRP A 122 -32.10 23.32 -10.86
CA TRP A 122 -30.76 23.87 -10.74
C TRP A 122 -29.78 22.85 -10.16
N TYR A 123 -28.65 22.66 -10.83
CA TYR A 123 -27.51 21.88 -10.38
C TYR A 123 -26.27 22.78 -10.23
N HIS A 124 -25.67 22.78 -9.04
CA HIS A 124 -24.42 23.45 -8.76
C HIS A 124 -23.34 22.42 -8.45
N THR A 125 -22.20 22.52 -9.15
CA THR A 125 -21.03 21.71 -8.84
C THR A 125 -19.96 22.53 -8.11
N PRO A 126 -19.34 21.99 -7.04
CA PRO A 126 -18.27 22.69 -6.33
C PRO A 126 -16.96 22.74 -7.14
N SER A 127 -16.90 22.11 -8.32
CA SER A 127 -15.75 22.21 -9.20
C SER A 127 -15.79 23.46 -10.07
N ALA A 128 -14.63 23.97 -10.48
CA ALA A 128 -14.54 25.00 -11.51
C ALA A 128 -14.82 24.45 -12.93
N GLY A 129 -14.50 23.17 -13.19
CA GLY A 129 -14.71 22.54 -14.49
C GLY A 129 -16.05 21.81 -14.59
N VAL A 130 -16.74 21.95 -15.72
CA VAL A 130 -18.05 21.31 -15.98
C VAL A 130 -18.01 20.32 -17.15
N ASP A 131 -16.83 20.04 -17.70
CA ASP A 131 -16.63 19.24 -18.92
C ASP A 131 -17.33 17.88 -18.90
N ARG A 132 -17.41 17.23 -17.72
CA ARG A 132 -18.08 15.93 -17.54
C ARG A 132 -19.60 16.01 -17.43
N LEU A 133 -20.13 17.19 -17.14
CA LEU A 133 -21.56 17.41 -16.92
C LEU A 133 -22.25 17.98 -18.16
N VAL A 134 -21.54 18.72 -19.00
CA VAL A 134 -22.09 19.34 -20.21
C VAL A 134 -22.59 18.32 -21.24
N GLU A 135 -22.06 17.09 -21.21
CA GLU A 135 -22.49 15.97 -22.06
C GLU A 135 -23.70 15.18 -21.52
N VAL A 136 -24.14 15.45 -20.29
CA VAL A 136 -25.32 14.79 -19.71
C VAL A 136 -26.57 15.43 -20.32
N ALA A 137 -27.19 14.70 -21.26
CA ALA A 137 -28.30 15.19 -22.08
C ALA A 137 -29.50 15.67 -21.24
N GLU A 138 -29.74 15.05 -20.10
CA GLU A 138 -30.85 15.33 -19.19
C GLU A 138 -30.85 16.77 -18.68
N PHE A 139 -29.67 17.41 -18.51
CA PHE A 139 -29.62 18.83 -18.14
C PHE A 139 -30.28 19.71 -19.19
N ARG A 140 -30.02 19.44 -20.48
CA ARG A 140 -30.63 20.19 -21.59
C ARG A 140 -32.10 19.81 -21.78
N GLN A 141 -32.41 18.51 -21.77
CA GLN A 141 -33.77 18.01 -21.98
C GLN A 141 -34.75 18.53 -20.93
N ARG A 142 -34.30 18.68 -19.68
CA ARG A 142 -35.14 19.14 -18.56
C ARG A 142 -34.99 20.64 -18.28
N GLY A 143 -34.19 21.37 -19.06
CA GLY A 143 -33.94 22.80 -18.84
C GLY A 143 -33.29 23.11 -17.49
N ILE A 144 -32.48 22.21 -16.94
CA ILE A 144 -31.83 22.37 -15.65
C ILE A 144 -30.64 23.33 -15.82
N ILE A 145 -30.61 24.37 -14.99
CA ILE A 145 -29.50 25.32 -14.95
C ILE A 145 -28.29 24.61 -14.34
N LEU A 146 -27.15 24.59 -15.03
CA LEU A 146 -25.88 24.08 -14.52
C LEU A 146 -24.96 25.25 -14.16
N THR A 147 -24.51 25.28 -12.91
CA THR A 147 -23.55 26.27 -12.41
C THR A 147 -22.34 25.58 -11.79
N ASN A 148 -21.23 26.31 -11.70
CA ASN A 148 -19.96 25.82 -11.18
C ASN A 148 -19.39 26.80 -10.15
N ASN A 149 -18.29 26.40 -9.52
CA ASN A 149 -17.62 27.20 -8.51
C ASN A 149 -16.45 28.02 -9.10
N SER A 150 -16.67 28.62 -10.27
CA SER A 150 -15.67 29.51 -10.89
C SER A 150 -15.38 30.71 -9.98
N GLY A 151 -14.12 31.11 -9.85
CA GLY A 151 -13.71 32.21 -8.97
C GLY A 151 -13.14 31.76 -7.63
N SER A 152 -13.63 30.64 -7.09
CA SER A 152 -13.31 30.23 -5.70
C SER A 152 -11.89 29.70 -5.50
N TYR A 153 -11.21 29.29 -6.58
CA TYR A 153 -9.86 28.72 -6.54
C TYR A 153 -8.83 29.56 -7.30
N ASP A 154 -9.22 30.75 -7.78
CA ASP A 154 -8.41 31.54 -8.71
C ASP A 154 -7.04 31.89 -8.11
N ILE A 155 -7.04 32.41 -6.88
CA ILE A 155 -5.82 32.81 -6.18
C ILE A 155 -4.93 31.60 -5.92
N GLN A 156 -5.48 30.53 -5.36
CA GLN A 156 -4.69 29.34 -4.98
C GLN A 156 -4.05 28.67 -6.20
N ILE A 157 -4.78 28.59 -7.33
CA ILE A 157 -4.26 28.00 -8.56
C ILE A 157 -3.23 28.95 -9.20
N ALA A 158 -3.47 30.26 -9.19
CA ALA A 158 -2.51 31.23 -9.71
C ALA A 158 -1.19 31.24 -8.90
N GLU A 159 -1.27 31.15 -7.57
CA GLU A 159 -0.10 30.96 -6.70
C GLU A 159 0.64 29.66 -7.04
N HIS A 160 -0.10 28.57 -7.32
CA HIS A 160 0.49 27.30 -7.73
C HIS A 160 1.23 27.41 -9.08
N VAL A 161 0.66 28.12 -10.06
CA VAL A 161 1.36 28.44 -11.33
C VAL A 161 2.64 29.22 -11.06
N MET A 162 2.58 30.27 -10.23
CA MET A 162 3.77 31.05 -9.88
C MET A 162 4.83 30.21 -9.16
N ALA A 163 4.43 29.25 -8.32
CA ALA A 163 5.35 28.32 -7.69
C ALA A 163 6.10 27.45 -8.72
N PHE A 164 5.44 26.99 -9.79
CA PHE A 164 6.11 26.31 -10.90
C PHE A 164 7.09 27.22 -11.64
N VAL A 165 6.70 28.47 -11.90
CA VAL A 165 7.54 29.46 -12.56
C VAL A 165 8.79 29.74 -11.73
N PHE A 166 8.66 30.00 -10.43
CA PHE A 166 9.81 30.16 -9.53
C PHE A 166 10.65 28.89 -9.42
N GLY A 167 10.02 27.72 -9.38
CA GLY A 167 10.70 26.43 -9.34
C GLY A 167 11.54 26.15 -10.59
N ALA A 168 11.08 26.60 -11.75
CA ALA A 168 11.82 26.57 -13.01
C ALA A 168 12.95 27.61 -13.02
N ALA A 169 12.63 28.89 -12.81
CA ALA A 169 13.61 29.99 -12.90
C ALA A 169 14.75 29.89 -11.89
N LYS A 170 14.44 29.45 -10.67
CA LYS A 170 15.44 29.28 -9.59
C LYS A 170 15.98 27.87 -9.48
N GLN A 171 15.65 27.02 -10.45
CA GLN A 171 16.11 25.64 -10.50
C GLN A 171 15.88 24.92 -9.15
N LEU A 172 14.76 25.22 -8.45
CA LEU A 172 14.51 24.70 -7.10
C LEU A 172 14.44 23.17 -7.08
N HIS A 173 14.05 22.59 -8.20
CA HIS A 173 14.11 21.15 -8.41
C HIS A 173 15.55 20.63 -8.40
N LEU A 174 16.51 21.34 -9.01
CA LEU A 174 17.93 21.00 -8.96
C LEU A 174 18.47 21.20 -7.55
N TYR A 175 18.06 22.24 -6.80
CA TYR A 175 18.44 22.38 -5.40
C TYR A 175 17.86 21.30 -4.49
N ARG A 176 16.59 20.92 -4.68
CA ARG A 176 15.99 19.77 -4.00
C ARG A 176 16.78 18.49 -4.32
N ASP A 177 17.16 18.32 -5.58
CA ASP A 177 17.90 17.14 -6.04
C ASP A 177 19.34 17.16 -5.48
N GLN A 178 19.99 18.31 -5.44
CA GLN A 178 21.28 18.57 -4.78
C GLN A 178 21.24 18.29 -3.29
N GLN A 179 20.23 18.79 -2.57
CA GLN A 179 20.03 18.51 -1.14
C GLN A 179 19.86 17.01 -0.90
N THR A 180 19.14 16.32 -1.80
CA THR A 180 18.96 14.87 -1.76
C THR A 180 20.28 14.13 -2.04
N ARG A 181 21.10 14.65 -2.95
CA ARG A 181 22.43 14.11 -3.33
C ARG A 181 23.53 14.46 -2.32
N ARG A 182 23.29 15.44 -1.44
CA ARG A 182 24.31 16.08 -0.59
C ARG A 182 25.47 16.62 -1.42
N GLU A 183 25.14 17.28 -2.52
CA GLU A 183 26.08 17.96 -3.40
C GLU A 183 25.58 19.40 -3.53
N TRP A 184 26.41 20.38 -3.20
CA TRP A 184 26.05 21.80 -3.30
C TRP A 184 26.86 22.39 -4.44
N THR A 185 26.20 22.51 -5.59
CA THR A 185 26.76 23.08 -6.81
C THR A 185 25.92 24.28 -7.19
N ASP A 186 26.56 25.40 -7.51
CA ASP A 186 25.83 26.59 -7.91
C ASP A 186 24.98 26.31 -9.14
N GLN A 187 23.77 26.87 -9.15
CA GLN A 187 22.85 26.77 -10.27
C GLN A 187 22.71 28.13 -10.90
N ASP A 188 22.64 28.14 -12.22
CA ASP A 188 22.32 29.36 -12.95
C ASP A 188 20.86 29.70 -12.71
N HIS A 189 20.64 30.81 -12.01
CA HIS A 189 19.31 31.34 -11.76
C HIS A 189 18.94 32.33 -12.83
N HIS A 190 17.73 32.17 -13.34
CA HIS A 190 17.14 33.13 -14.25
C HIS A 190 16.30 34.14 -13.47
N GLU A 191 16.42 35.41 -13.84
CA GLU A 191 15.56 36.47 -13.31
C GLU A 191 14.28 36.53 -14.14
N LEU A 192 13.11 36.50 -13.48
CA LEU A 192 11.82 36.55 -14.17
C LEU A 192 11.52 37.91 -14.81
N ARG A 193 12.24 38.96 -14.42
CA ARG A 193 11.97 40.32 -14.90
C ARG A 193 12.32 40.41 -16.39
N GLY A 194 11.35 40.80 -17.20
CA GLY A 194 11.51 40.94 -18.65
C GLY A 194 11.29 39.65 -19.44
N GLU A 195 11.28 38.48 -18.79
CA GLU A 195 10.88 37.22 -19.42
C GLU A 195 9.40 37.26 -19.80
N THR A 196 9.02 36.43 -20.77
CA THR A 196 7.70 36.47 -21.40
C THR A 196 6.86 35.28 -20.97
N MET A 197 5.69 35.55 -20.40
CA MET A 197 4.70 34.53 -20.08
C MET A 197 3.50 34.64 -21.04
N VAL A 198 3.19 33.56 -21.75
CA VAL A 198 1.95 33.43 -22.52
C VAL A 198 0.93 32.70 -21.66
N VAL A 199 -0.24 33.30 -21.43
CA VAL A 199 -1.34 32.69 -20.69
C VAL A 199 -2.45 32.31 -21.65
N PHE A 200 -2.52 31.03 -22.02
CA PHE A 200 -3.59 30.48 -22.84
C PHE A 200 -4.84 30.21 -22.01
N GLY A 201 -5.80 31.14 -22.07
CA GLY A 201 -7.03 31.10 -21.29
C GLY A 201 -7.07 32.11 -20.15
N ALA A 202 -7.02 33.40 -20.49
CA ALA A 202 -7.16 34.50 -19.52
C ALA A 202 -8.62 34.72 -19.04
N GLY A 203 -9.21 33.67 -18.45
CA GLY A 203 -10.46 33.72 -17.70
C GLY A 203 -10.24 34.13 -16.24
N SER A 204 -11.01 33.57 -15.31
CA SER A 204 -10.88 33.84 -13.87
C SER A 204 -9.47 33.52 -13.34
N ILE A 205 -9.05 32.24 -13.42
CA ILE A 205 -7.72 31.78 -13.02
C ILE A 205 -6.61 32.45 -13.84
N GLY A 206 -6.74 32.44 -15.18
CA GLY A 206 -5.71 33.01 -16.05
C GLY A 206 -5.52 34.52 -15.86
N GLY A 207 -6.57 35.27 -15.54
CA GLY A 207 -6.47 36.68 -15.20
C GLY A 207 -5.71 36.91 -13.89
N GLU A 208 -5.91 36.05 -12.90
CA GLU A 208 -5.16 36.13 -11.64
C GLU A 208 -3.68 35.74 -11.83
N VAL A 209 -3.39 34.76 -12.71
CA VAL A 209 -2.01 34.46 -13.15
C VAL A 209 -1.38 35.69 -13.82
N VAL A 210 -2.09 36.37 -14.72
CA VAL A 210 -1.60 37.61 -15.37
C VAL A 210 -1.29 38.67 -14.33
N ARG A 211 -2.15 38.85 -13.33
CA ARG A 211 -1.97 39.83 -12.24
C ARG A 211 -0.70 39.53 -11.43
N LEU A 212 -0.50 38.27 -11.02
CA LEU A 212 0.69 37.87 -10.25
C LEU A 212 1.98 37.93 -11.08
N ALA A 213 1.94 37.43 -12.32
CA ALA A 213 3.10 37.39 -13.21
C ALA A 213 3.58 38.81 -13.58
N SER A 214 2.65 39.71 -13.92
CA SER A 214 3.00 41.11 -14.21
C SER A 214 3.55 41.84 -12.97
N ALA A 215 3.05 41.55 -11.77
CA ALA A 215 3.54 42.13 -10.53
C ALA A 215 5.00 41.74 -10.20
N VAL A 216 5.46 40.56 -10.64
CA VAL A 216 6.86 40.13 -10.49
C VAL A 216 7.75 40.54 -11.68
N GLY A 217 7.21 41.32 -12.63
CA GLY A 217 7.96 41.91 -13.73
C GLY A 217 8.02 41.08 -15.01
N LEU A 218 7.22 40.02 -15.14
CA LEU A 218 7.09 39.29 -16.40
C LEU A 218 6.30 40.10 -17.43
N ARG A 219 6.70 40.01 -18.70
CA ARG A 219 5.92 40.51 -19.83
C ARG A 219 4.85 39.47 -20.17
N VAL A 220 3.61 39.74 -19.78
CA VAL A 220 2.52 38.76 -19.97
C VAL A 220 1.76 39.02 -21.28
N ILE A 221 1.57 37.97 -22.08
CA ILE A 221 0.71 37.95 -23.27
C ILE A 221 -0.49 37.06 -22.96
N ALA A 222 -1.70 37.64 -22.93
CA ALA A 222 -2.92 36.89 -22.66
C ALA A 222 -3.55 36.41 -23.97
N VAL A 223 -3.94 35.12 -24.02
CA VAL A 223 -4.70 34.58 -25.14
C VAL A 223 -6.15 34.37 -24.71
N ARG A 224 -7.09 35.07 -25.35
CA ARG A 224 -8.51 35.09 -24.98
C ARG A 224 -9.40 34.98 -26.21
N ARG A 225 -10.48 34.20 -26.09
CA ARG A 225 -11.42 33.88 -27.19
C ARG A 225 -11.94 35.11 -27.95
N THR A 226 -12.27 36.19 -27.25
CA THR A 226 -12.94 37.37 -27.83
C THR A 226 -12.06 38.62 -27.82
N GLY A 227 -10.73 38.48 -27.69
CA GLY A 227 -9.82 39.62 -27.55
C GLY A 227 -10.13 40.50 -26.33
N GLY A 228 -9.85 41.81 -26.46
CA GLY A 228 -10.11 42.83 -25.43
C GLY A 228 -8.89 43.15 -24.57
N THR A 229 -9.11 43.81 -23.43
CA THR A 229 -8.05 44.10 -22.45
C THR A 229 -8.06 43.09 -21.30
N VAL A 230 -6.88 42.78 -20.76
CA VAL A 230 -6.70 42.01 -19.53
C VAL A 230 -5.75 42.82 -18.65
N PRO A 231 -6.18 43.31 -17.48
CA PRO A 231 -5.32 44.08 -16.59
C PRO A 231 -4.00 43.34 -16.30
N GLY A 232 -2.86 44.03 -16.48
CA GLY A 232 -1.52 43.45 -16.32
C GLY A 232 -0.95 42.73 -17.55
N ALA A 233 -1.76 42.45 -18.58
CA ALA A 233 -1.24 41.91 -19.83
C ALA A 233 -0.64 43.02 -20.70
N SER A 234 0.58 42.79 -21.21
CA SER A 234 1.25 43.66 -22.18
C SER A 234 0.59 43.60 -23.57
N ARG A 235 0.00 42.44 -23.91
CA ARG A 235 -0.69 42.21 -25.17
C ARG A 235 -1.78 41.15 -24.98
N VAL A 236 -2.90 41.30 -25.69
CA VAL A 236 -3.97 40.31 -25.74
C VAL A 236 -4.17 39.86 -27.18
N VAL A 237 -4.16 38.56 -27.42
CA VAL A 237 -4.38 37.95 -28.74
C VAL A 237 -5.50 36.92 -28.68
N THR A 238 -6.01 36.54 -29.85
CA THR A 238 -6.98 35.47 -30.01
C THR A 238 -6.28 34.11 -30.21
N PRO A 239 -6.96 32.97 -29.95
CA PRO A 239 -6.35 31.63 -30.00
C PRO A 239 -5.71 31.23 -31.33
N ASP A 240 -6.14 31.81 -32.46
CA ASP A 240 -5.53 31.59 -33.78
C ASP A 240 -4.07 32.08 -33.85
N ARG A 241 -3.68 33.01 -32.99
CA ARG A 241 -2.30 33.51 -32.87
C ARG A 241 -1.48 32.80 -31.80
N LEU A 242 -1.98 31.69 -31.22
CA LEU A 242 -1.31 30.99 -30.11
C LEU A 242 0.08 30.49 -30.50
N ALA A 243 0.25 29.95 -31.71
CA ALA A 243 1.55 29.48 -32.20
C ALA A 243 2.56 30.64 -32.26
N ASP A 244 2.18 31.75 -32.90
CA ASP A 244 3.05 32.93 -33.05
C ASP A 244 3.53 33.48 -31.70
N VAL A 245 2.62 33.60 -30.72
CA VAL A 245 3.01 34.14 -29.41
C VAL A 245 3.76 33.11 -28.57
N ALA A 246 3.58 31.81 -28.81
CA ALA A 246 4.35 30.77 -28.12
C ALA A 246 5.85 30.82 -28.46
N ALA A 247 6.22 31.33 -29.64
CA ALA A 247 7.62 31.57 -30.00
C ALA A 247 8.30 32.61 -29.09
N GLU A 248 7.53 33.53 -28.52
CA GLU A 248 8.04 34.51 -27.57
C GLU A 248 8.12 33.98 -26.14
N ALA A 249 7.44 32.88 -25.83
CA ALA A 249 7.22 32.41 -24.47
C ALA A 249 8.50 31.83 -23.85
N ASP A 250 8.84 32.33 -22.66
CA ASP A 250 9.68 31.62 -21.69
C ASP A 250 8.82 30.69 -20.84
N TYR A 251 7.55 31.07 -20.60
CA TYR A 251 6.54 30.25 -19.94
C TYR A 251 5.22 30.26 -20.71
N LEU A 252 4.73 29.08 -21.11
CA LEU A 252 3.39 28.89 -21.67
C LEU A 252 2.47 28.26 -20.62
N VAL A 253 1.58 29.06 -20.05
CA VAL A 253 0.58 28.63 -19.07
C VAL A 253 -0.72 28.26 -19.77
N VAL A 254 -1.20 27.04 -19.55
CA VAL A 254 -2.47 26.53 -20.07
C VAL A 254 -3.52 26.58 -18.97
N ALA A 255 -4.44 27.55 -19.10
CA ALA A 255 -5.55 27.81 -18.19
C ALA A 255 -6.93 27.81 -18.90
N ALA A 256 -6.95 27.49 -20.19
CA ALA A 256 -8.17 27.48 -21.00
C ALA A 256 -9.12 26.33 -20.58
N PRO A 257 -10.45 26.52 -20.66
CA PRO A 257 -11.39 25.43 -20.49
C PRO A 257 -11.23 24.39 -21.62
N LEU A 258 -11.46 23.12 -21.32
CA LEU A 258 -11.52 22.07 -22.35
C LEU A 258 -12.84 22.16 -23.11
N THR A 259 -12.75 22.41 -24.41
CA THR A 259 -13.85 22.47 -25.37
C THR A 259 -13.41 21.76 -26.64
N GLN A 260 -14.31 21.57 -27.60
CA GLN A 260 -13.93 21.04 -28.91
C GLN A 260 -12.86 21.92 -29.59
N ALA A 261 -12.93 23.24 -29.43
CA ALA A 261 -11.99 24.19 -30.04
C ALA A 261 -10.62 24.26 -29.34
N THR A 262 -10.53 23.89 -28.06
CA THR A 262 -9.28 23.96 -27.27
C THR A 262 -8.60 22.60 -27.11
N ARG A 263 -9.26 21.51 -27.51
CA ARG A 263 -8.67 20.16 -27.49
C ARG A 263 -7.49 20.10 -28.45
N GLY A 264 -6.32 19.71 -27.95
CA GLY A 264 -5.08 19.66 -28.72
C GLY A 264 -4.58 21.03 -29.23
N ALA A 265 -5.06 22.14 -28.66
CA ALA A 265 -4.66 23.48 -29.08
C ALA A 265 -3.17 23.75 -28.85
N VAL A 266 -2.58 23.20 -27.78
CA VAL A 266 -1.12 23.14 -27.64
C VAL A 266 -0.63 21.92 -28.42
N SER A 267 -0.55 22.09 -29.73
CA SER A 267 -0.18 21.06 -30.69
C SER A 267 1.33 20.94 -30.87
N ARG A 268 1.78 19.93 -31.63
CA ARG A 268 3.18 19.81 -32.08
C ARG A 268 3.71 21.10 -32.73
N SER A 269 2.89 21.80 -33.50
CA SER A 269 3.29 23.04 -34.16
C SER A 269 3.55 24.16 -33.14
N VAL A 270 2.72 24.25 -32.09
CA VAL A 270 2.91 25.26 -31.03
C VAL A 270 4.17 24.96 -30.25
N LEU A 271 4.35 23.71 -29.81
CA LEU A 271 5.53 23.27 -29.06
C LEU A 271 6.83 23.43 -29.87
N GLY A 272 6.78 23.18 -31.19
CA GLY A 272 7.93 23.32 -32.08
C GLY A 272 8.35 24.76 -32.37
N GLN A 273 7.52 25.75 -32.05
CA GLN A 273 7.88 27.17 -32.19
C GLN A 273 8.44 27.77 -30.90
N MET A 274 8.26 27.11 -29.76
CA MET A 274 8.75 27.60 -28.46
C MET A 274 10.28 27.60 -28.41
N LYS A 275 10.85 28.44 -27.53
CA LYS A 275 12.29 28.45 -27.26
C LYS A 275 12.72 27.12 -26.64
N GLU A 276 13.96 26.71 -26.90
CA GLU A 276 14.54 25.51 -26.26
C GLU A 276 14.59 25.60 -24.74
N SER A 277 14.64 26.81 -24.17
CA SER A 277 14.59 27.05 -22.72
C SER A 277 13.17 27.13 -22.16
N ALA A 278 12.14 27.14 -23.00
CA ALA A 278 10.78 27.49 -22.59
C ALA A 278 10.09 26.37 -21.79
N TRP A 279 9.17 26.79 -20.93
CA TRP A 279 8.46 25.94 -19.99
C TRP A 279 6.97 25.86 -20.31
N VAL A 280 6.40 24.65 -20.34
CA VAL A 280 4.95 24.45 -20.47
C VAL A 280 4.34 24.15 -19.10
N ILE A 281 3.35 24.93 -18.68
CA ILE A 281 2.68 24.77 -17.38
C ILE A 281 1.19 24.49 -17.62
N ASN A 282 0.71 23.30 -17.30
CA ASN A 282 -0.69 22.93 -17.50
C ASN A 282 -1.44 22.75 -16.17
N ILE A 283 -2.36 23.68 -15.88
CA ILE A 283 -3.27 23.63 -14.74
C ILE A 283 -4.73 23.40 -15.15
N ALA A 284 -4.98 23.09 -16.43
CA ALA A 284 -6.32 22.97 -16.99
C ALA A 284 -6.77 21.50 -17.14
N ARG A 285 -6.70 20.96 -18.36
CA ARG A 285 -7.00 19.55 -18.69
C ARG A 285 -5.93 19.03 -19.64
N GLY A 286 -5.47 17.80 -19.41
CA GLY A 286 -4.44 17.18 -20.25
C GLY A 286 -4.77 17.20 -21.74
N ALA A 287 -6.05 17.05 -22.10
CA ALA A 287 -6.50 16.97 -23.49
C ALA A 287 -6.40 18.27 -24.29
N ILE A 288 -6.05 19.39 -23.64
CA ILE A 288 -5.74 20.66 -24.32
C ILE A 288 -4.34 20.59 -24.96
N ILE A 289 -3.47 19.73 -24.45
CA ILE A 289 -2.13 19.50 -24.97
C ILE A 289 -2.12 18.20 -25.78
N ASP A 290 -1.44 18.22 -26.92
CA ASP A 290 -1.05 17.01 -27.63
C ASP A 290 0.06 16.31 -26.83
N GLU A 291 -0.33 15.37 -25.96
CA GLU A 291 0.61 14.69 -25.05
C GLU A 291 1.77 13.98 -25.76
N PRO A 292 1.54 13.19 -26.84
CA PRO A 292 2.65 12.64 -27.64
C PRO A 292 3.63 13.71 -28.11
N ALA A 293 3.13 14.84 -28.61
CA ALA A 293 4.00 15.92 -29.05
C ALA A 293 4.79 16.57 -27.91
N LEU A 294 4.18 16.73 -26.72
CA LEU A 294 4.88 17.22 -25.54
C LEU A 294 5.99 16.27 -25.09
N THR A 295 5.70 14.96 -25.03
CA THR A 295 6.71 13.94 -24.69
C THR A 295 7.86 13.96 -25.69
N ASP A 296 7.57 14.05 -26.99
CA ASP A 296 8.61 14.12 -28.02
C ASP A 296 9.44 15.41 -27.95
N ALA A 297 8.82 16.54 -27.59
CA ALA A 297 9.52 17.81 -27.43
C ALA A 297 10.49 17.77 -26.24
N LEU A 298 10.05 17.20 -25.11
CA LEU A 298 10.89 16.98 -23.94
C LEU A 298 12.01 15.96 -24.24
N ALA A 299 11.68 14.80 -24.80
CA ALA A 299 12.69 13.78 -25.09
C ALA A 299 13.80 14.30 -26.04
N ALA A 300 13.45 15.21 -26.95
CA ALA A 300 14.38 15.82 -27.89
C ALA A 300 15.04 17.12 -27.39
N GLY A 301 14.77 17.58 -26.17
CA GLY A 301 15.33 18.84 -25.65
C GLY A 301 14.86 20.10 -26.37
N ARG A 302 13.72 20.05 -27.08
CA ARG A 302 13.19 21.21 -27.83
C ARG A 302 12.52 22.26 -26.95
N ILE A 303 12.26 21.94 -25.69
CA ILE A 303 11.74 22.83 -24.66
C ILE A 303 12.42 22.50 -23.33
N GLY A 304 12.52 23.48 -22.45
CA GLY A 304 13.32 23.38 -21.21
C GLY A 304 12.65 22.53 -20.14
N GLY A 305 11.33 22.42 -20.18
CA GLY A 305 10.60 21.49 -19.33
C GLY A 305 9.08 21.68 -19.32
N ALA A 306 8.41 20.84 -18.54
CA ALA A 306 6.96 20.94 -18.35
C ALA A 306 6.53 20.63 -16.91
N ALA A 307 5.60 21.43 -16.40
CA ALA A 307 4.92 21.23 -15.12
C ALA A 307 3.43 20.94 -15.36
N LEU A 308 2.95 19.76 -14.93
CA LEU A 308 1.64 19.25 -15.32
C LEU A 308 0.84 18.80 -14.09
N ASP A 309 -0.31 19.47 -13.86
CA ASP A 309 -1.31 19.09 -12.84
C ASP A 309 -2.37 18.11 -13.41
N THR A 310 -2.47 17.99 -14.74
CA THR A 310 -3.47 17.12 -15.41
C THR A 310 -2.93 16.37 -16.64
N PHE A 311 -3.45 15.16 -16.89
CA PHE A 311 -3.06 14.23 -17.99
C PHE A 311 -4.29 13.49 -18.58
N VAL A 312 -4.20 13.02 -19.83
CA VAL A 312 -5.23 12.29 -20.61
C VAL A 312 -5.16 10.78 -20.37
N LYS A 313 -3.97 10.20 -20.30
CA LYS A 313 -3.74 8.78 -19.97
C LYS A 313 -2.51 8.63 -19.06
N SER A 314 -2.53 7.67 -18.14
CA SER A 314 -1.42 7.34 -17.22
C SER A 314 -0.14 6.79 -17.90
N ARG A 315 0.06 7.05 -19.20
CA ARG A 315 1.17 6.53 -20.01
C ARG A 315 2.52 7.24 -19.77
N PHE A 316 2.56 8.33 -19.01
CA PHE A 316 3.83 8.91 -18.53
C PHE A 316 4.60 7.98 -17.55
N SER A 317 4.01 6.86 -17.14
CA SER A 317 4.66 5.88 -16.24
C SER A 317 5.63 4.90 -16.93
N SER A 318 5.62 4.74 -18.26
CA SER A 318 6.26 3.55 -18.87
C SER A 318 7.38 3.80 -19.88
N ARG A 319 7.74 5.07 -20.18
CA ARG A 319 8.85 5.37 -21.11
C ARG A 319 9.86 6.43 -20.65
N MET A 320 9.75 6.91 -19.42
CA MET A 320 10.85 7.59 -18.74
C MET A 320 11.26 6.75 -17.54
N SER A 321 12.58 6.58 -17.40
CA SER A 321 13.29 5.80 -16.38
C SER A 321 12.59 5.77 -15.01
N ALA A 322 12.57 4.59 -14.40
CA ALA A 322 11.90 4.24 -13.16
C ALA A 322 12.30 5.15 -11.98
N ALA A 323 11.56 6.24 -11.77
CA ALA A 323 11.65 7.04 -10.56
C ALA A 323 10.40 7.92 -10.32
N THR A 324 9.19 7.34 -10.33
CA THR A 324 8.00 8.05 -9.79
C THR A 324 6.87 7.07 -9.45
N ARG A 325 6.79 6.60 -8.20
CA ARG A 325 5.54 6.08 -7.61
C ARG A 325 5.44 6.39 -6.11
N ARG A 326 4.67 7.43 -5.76
CA ARG A 326 3.49 7.43 -4.85
C ARG A 326 3.21 8.86 -4.35
N GLY A 327 1.96 9.32 -4.54
CA GLY A 327 1.31 10.22 -3.57
C GLY A 327 1.43 11.74 -3.75
N SER A 328 1.27 12.29 -4.95
CA SER A 328 0.76 13.66 -5.23
C SER A 328 0.52 13.78 -6.73
N ARG A 329 -0.60 14.37 -7.18
CA ARG A 329 -1.00 14.45 -8.61
C ARG A 329 -0.24 15.53 -9.41
N CYS A 330 1.06 15.70 -9.17
CA CYS A 330 1.89 16.63 -9.91
C CYS A 330 3.13 15.89 -10.42
N SER A 331 3.32 15.80 -11.74
CA SER A 331 4.59 15.31 -12.31
C SER A 331 5.27 16.42 -13.07
N ILE A 332 6.54 16.63 -12.77
CA ILE A 332 7.42 17.56 -13.50
C ILE A 332 8.40 16.72 -14.32
N ALA A 333 8.52 17.00 -15.61
CA ALA A 333 9.39 16.27 -16.54
C ALA A 333 10.42 17.24 -17.17
N TRP A 334 11.68 16.78 -17.27
CA TRP A 334 12.86 17.59 -17.66
C TRP A 334 13.71 16.85 -18.69
N THR A 335 14.51 17.61 -19.45
CA THR A 335 15.42 17.10 -20.49
C THR A 335 16.85 17.27 -19.99
N GLY A 336 17.52 16.19 -19.57
CA GLY A 336 18.90 16.27 -19.08
C GLY A 336 19.91 16.37 -20.23
N THR A 337 20.87 17.29 -20.13
CA THR A 337 22.04 17.39 -21.01
C THR A 337 22.84 16.07 -20.99
N PRO A 338 23.27 15.52 -22.15
CA PRO A 338 23.99 14.26 -22.17
C PRO A 338 25.46 14.50 -21.83
N GLY A 339 25.85 14.21 -20.58
CA GLY A 339 27.27 14.17 -20.23
C GLY A 339 27.63 14.48 -18.78
N THR A 340 27.05 13.83 -17.78
CA THR A 340 27.67 13.67 -16.46
C THR A 340 27.00 12.51 -15.72
N ASN A 341 27.81 11.64 -15.12
CA ASN A 341 27.40 10.40 -14.46
C ASN A 341 26.22 10.60 -13.48
N VAL A 342 25.05 10.14 -13.89
CA VAL A 342 23.80 10.15 -13.12
C VAL A 342 23.95 9.23 -11.91
N ARG A 343 24.10 9.78 -10.70
CA ARG A 343 23.89 9.01 -9.46
C ARG A 343 22.42 9.14 -9.03
N THR A 344 21.72 8.01 -9.13
CA THR A 344 20.32 7.78 -8.72
C THR A 344 20.01 8.34 -7.33
N ALA A 345 18.91 9.10 -7.19
CA ALA A 345 18.37 9.53 -5.91
C ALA A 345 18.15 8.32 -4.98
N LYS A 346 18.46 8.48 -3.68
CA LYS A 346 18.27 7.43 -2.68
C LYS A 346 16.77 7.15 -2.50
N ARG A 347 16.41 5.87 -2.57
CA ARG A 347 15.03 5.37 -2.39
C ARG A 347 14.48 5.80 -1.03
N VAL A 348 13.19 6.18 -0.98
CA VAL A 348 12.48 6.57 0.27
C VAL A 348 12.23 5.36 1.15
N LEU A 349 11.87 4.23 0.54
CA LEU A 349 11.82 2.93 1.19
C LEU A 349 13.13 2.18 0.92
N ALA A 350 13.48 1.25 1.80
CA ALA A 350 14.59 0.36 1.52
C ALA A 350 14.29 -0.41 0.23
N ALA A 351 15.29 -0.56 -0.65
CA ALA A 351 15.16 -1.29 -1.92
C ALA A 351 14.48 -2.66 -1.77
N ARG A 352 14.79 -3.35 -0.66
CA ARG A 352 14.29 -4.67 -0.32
C ARG A 352 12.78 -4.74 -0.03
N THR A 353 12.09 -3.62 0.18
CA THR A 353 10.65 -3.63 0.54
C THR A 353 9.73 -3.12 -0.57
N GLU A 354 10.26 -2.66 -1.71
CA GLU A 354 9.47 -1.99 -2.75
C GLU A 354 8.52 -2.94 -3.50
N ASN A 355 8.84 -4.23 -3.55
CA ASN A 355 8.08 -5.23 -4.30
C ASN A 355 7.06 -5.99 -3.44
N PHE A 356 6.94 -5.68 -2.15
CA PHE A 356 6.02 -6.38 -1.27
C PHE A 356 4.58 -5.88 -1.44
N THR A 357 3.67 -6.82 -1.66
CA THR A 357 2.23 -6.58 -1.70
C THR A 357 1.58 -7.05 -0.41
N GLU A 358 0.39 -6.53 -0.09
CA GLU A 358 -0.40 -7.05 1.01
C GLU A 358 -0.78 -8.52 0.75
N SER A 359 -0.90 -9.31 1.83
CA SER A 359 -1.27 -10.73 1.77
C SER A 359 -2.66 -10.91 1.13
N VAL A 360 -2.72 -11.72 0.07
CA VAL A 360 -3.97 -12.08 -0.60
C VAL A 360 -4.89 -12.88 0.34
N ILE A 361 -4.32 -13.66 1.27
CA ILE A 361 -5.08 -14.37 2.30
C ILE A 361 -5.89 -13.38 3.14
N ARG A 362 -5.28 -12.26 3.55
CA ARG A 362 -5.96 -11.22 4.34
C ARG A 362 -7.00 -10.46 3.53
N GLU A 363 -6.71 -10.22 2.25
CA GLU A 363 -7.66 -9.63 1.31
C GLU A 363 -8.94 -10.48 1.20
N MET A 364 -8.81 -11.80 1.02
CA MET A 364 -9.95 -12.72 0.93
C MET A 364 -10.76 -12.78 2.23
N THR A 365 -10.12 -12.73 3.41
CA THR A 365 -10.84 -12.61 4.68
C THR A 365 -11.69 -11.34 4.75
N ARG A 366 -11.12 -10.19 4.34
CA ARG A 366 -11.86 -8.92 4.31
C ARG A 366 -13.04 -8.98 3.35
N LEU A 367 -12.85 -9.54 2.16
CA LEU A 367 -13.91 -9.74 1.18
C LEU A 367 -15.02 -10.65 1.76
N ASN A 368 -14.65 -11.76 2.42
CA ASN A 368 -15.62 -12.63 3.07
C ASN A 368 -16.47 -11.89 4.12
N ALA A 369 -15.85 -11.05 4.94
CA ALA A 369 -16.56 -10.28 5.97
C ALA A 369 -17.59 -9.29 5.37
N LEU A 370 -17.31 -8.73 4.18
CA LEU A 370 -18.26 -7.87 3.48
C LEU A 370 -19.50 -8.64 2.96
N HIS A 371 -19.35 -9.94 2.69
CA HIS A 371 -20.40 -10.78 2.12
C HIS A 371 -21.06 -11.73 3.14
N GLY A 372 -20.59 -11.77 4.39
CA GLY A 372 -21.12 -12.66 5.43
C GLY A 372 -20.96 -14.15 5.12
N GLY A 373 -19.96 -14.51 4.32
CA GLY A 373 -19.74 -15.88 3.84
C GLY A 373 -19.00 -16.81 4.80
N ILE A 374 -18.85 -18.07 4.40
CA ILE A 374 -18.00 -19.07 5.05
C ILE A 374 -16.54 -18.82 4.65
N ASN A 375 -15.70 -18.50 5.64
CA ASN A 375 -14.27 -18.25 5.42
C ASN A 375 -13.47 -19.55 5.45
N LEU A 376 -13.14 -20.10 4.28
CA LEU A 376 -12.13 -21.14 4.09
C LEU A 376 -10.80 -20.55 3.55
N ALA A 377 -10.67 -19.23 3.48
CA ALA A 377 -9.44 -18.60 3.01
C ALA A 377 -8.40 -18.57 4.13
N GLN A 378 -8.82 -18.32 5.37
CA GLN A 378 -7.89 -18.09 6.48
C GLN A 378 -7.53 -19.37 7.21
N GLY A 379 -6.22 -19.65 7.29
CA GLY A 379 -5.68 -20.79 8.04
C GLY A 379 -5.67 -20.55 9.55
N PHE A 380 -6.83 -20.48 10.20
CA PHE A 380 -6.92 -20.65 11.64
C PHE A 380 -8.11 -21.54 12.04
N PRO A 381 -8.00 -22.29 13.14
CA PRO A 381 -9.11 -23.09 13.65
C PRO A 381 -10.27 -22.23 14.18
N ASN A 382 -11.50 -22.65 13.93
CA ASN A 382 -12.72 -22.04 14.47
C ASN A 382 -13.26 -22.76 15.72
N PHE A 383 -12.42 -23.55 16.40
CA PHE A 383 -12.73 -24.30 17.61
C PHE A 383 -11.80 -23.92 18.76
N ALA A 384 -12.21 -24.25 19.98
CA ALA A 384 -11.53 -23.80 21.19
C ALA A 384 -10.16 -24.48 21.37
N ALA A 385 -9.20 -23.70 21.89
CA ALA A 385 -7.92 -24.22 22.36
C ALA A 385 -8.10 -25.18 23.56
N PRO A 386 -7.18 -26.13 23.78
CA PRO A 386 -7.25 -27.06 24.91
C PRO A 386 -7.31 -26.33 26.25
N THR A 387 -8.16 -26.81 27.16
CA THR A 387 -8.33 -26.21 28.49
C THR A 387 -7.03 -26.16 29.28
N ALA A 388 -6.20 -27.20 29.19
CA ALA A 388 -4.90 -27.24 29.86
C ALA A 388 -4.00 -26.04 29.52
N LEU A 389 -3.93 -25.64 28.25
CA LEU A 389 -3.17 -24.44 27.84
C LEU A 389 -3.80 -23.17 28.40
N LYS A 390 -5.12 -23.02 28.29
CA LYS A 390 -5.83 -21.81 28.76
C LYS A 390 -5.64 -21.63 30.27
N GLU A 391 -5.76 -22.70 31.05
CA GLU A 391 -5.57 -22.64 32.50
C GLU A 391 -4.11 -22.39 32.88
N ALA A 392 -3.15 -22.93 32.11
CA ALA A 392 -1.74 -22.64 32.32
C ALA A 392 -1.41 -21.16 32.03
N ALA A 393 -1.97 -20.58 30.97
CA ALA A 393 -1.82 -19.15 30.68
C ALA A 393 -2.38 -18.27 31.80
N LYS A 394 -3.59 -18.57 32.29
CA LYS A 394 -4.21 -17.85 33.41
C LYS A 394 -3.33 -17.93 34.67
N ARG A 395 -2.89 -19.12 35.05
CA ARG A 395 -2.01 -19.32 36.20
C ARG A 395 -0.69 -18.54 36.07
N ALA A 396 -0.10 -18.50 34.88
CA ALA A 396 1.13 -17.75 34.65
C ALA A 396 0.92 -16.23 34.81
N ILE A 397 -0.22 -15.71 34.34
CA ILE A 397 -0.61 -14.32 34.52
C ILE A 397 -0.87 -14.02 36.01
N ASP A 398 -1.64 -14.86 36.69
CA ASP A 398 -1.98 -14.71 38.12
C ASP A 398 -0.73 -14.82 39.01
N ALA A 399 0.29 -15.57 38.57
CA ALA A 399 1.58 -15.71 39.24
C ALA A 399 2.59 -14.61 38.90
N ASP A 400 2.15 -13.54 38.23
CA ASP A 400 2.97 -12.39 37.84
C ASP A 400 4.17 -12.72 36.92
N ILE A 401 4.06 -13.77 36.09
CA ILE A 401 5.06 -14.12 35.07
C ILE A 401 4.89 -13.18 33.85
N ASN A 402 5.02 -11.88 34.09
CA ASN A 402 4.76 -10.80 33.13
C ASN A 402 6.06 -10.17 32.59
N GLN A 403 7.18 -10.37 33.27
CA GLN A 403 8.48 -9.79 32.90
C GLN A 403 9.21 -10.64 31.86
N TYR A 404 10.26 -10.09 31.26
CA TYR A 404 11.05 -10.79 30.25
C TYR A 404 11.58 -12.12 30.77
N ALA A 405 11.31 -13.19 30.02
CA ALA A 405 12.09 -14.43 30.12
C ALA A 405 13.51 -14.17 29.61
N ILE A 406 14.41 -15.14 29.79
CA ILE A 406 15.68 -15.12 29.06
C ILE A 406 15.39 -15.04 27.56
N THR A 407 16.21 -14.27 26.83
CA THR A 407 15.96 -13.86 25.44
C THR A 407 15.51 -15.02 24.54
N TRP A 408 16.18 -16.19 24.62
CA TRP A 408 15.85 -17.36 23.79
C TRP A 408 14.74 -18.27 24.34
N GLY A 409 14.01 -17.83 25.37
CA GLY A 409 12.78 -18.47 25.85
C GLY A 409 12.84 -19.01 27.28
N ALA A 410 11.68 -19.10 27.91
CA ALA A 410 11.47 -19.65 29.24
C ALA A 410 12.01 -21.08 29.32
N LYS A 411 12.69 -21.39 30.43
CA LYS A 411 13.32 -22.70 30.63
C LYS A 411 12.31 -23.84 30.58
N SER A 412 11.13 -23.66 31.18
CA SER A 412 10.04 -24.64 31.17
C SER A 412 9.64 -25.06 29.75
N LEU A 413 9.52 -24.08 28.84
CA LEU A 413 9.18 -24.33 27.44
C LEU A 413 10.33 -24.99 26.68
N ARG A 414 11.56 -24.52 26.85
CA ARG A 414 12.73 -25.12 26.19
C ARG A 414 12.93 -26.59 26.61
N ASP A 415 12.81 -26.87 27.91
CA ASP A 415 12.89 -28.24 28.42
C ASP A 415 11.74 -29.11 27.90
N ALA A 416 10.53 -28.55 27.75
CA ALA A 416 9.39 -29.27 27.17
C ALA A 416 9.61 -29.60 25.68
N ILE A 417 10.10 -28.65 24.89
CA ILE A 417 10.45 -28.86 23.47
C ILE A 417 11.52 -29.95 23.35
N ALA A 418 12.60 -29.87 24.13
CA ALA A 418 13.68 -30.87 24.10
C ALA A 418 13.15 -32.29 24.39
N ARG A 419 12.30 -32.44 25.41
CA ARG A 419 11.65 -33.73 25.72
C ARG A 419 10.76 -34.21 24.58
N THR A 420 9.90 -33.34 24.03
CA THR A 420 9.00 -33.70 22.92
C THR A 420 9.78 -34.18 21.69
N TYR A 421 10.86 -33.51 21.32
CA TYR A 421 11.67 -33.88 20.16
C TYR A 421 12.44 -35.20 20.39
N ALA A 422 12.93 -35.44 21.60
CA ALA A 422 13.53 -36.72 21.96
C ALA A 422 12.50 -37.87 21.90
N GLU A 423 11.31 -37.68 22.46
CA GLU A 423 10.24 -38.69 22.52
C GLU A 423 9.61 -38.99 21.15
N LEU A 424 9.40 -37.97 20.31
CA LEU A 424 8.73 -38.13 19.03
C LEU A 424 9.67 -38.55 17.90
N TYR A 425 10.90 -38.04 17.91
CA TYR A 425 11.81 -38.12 16.76
C TYR A 425 13.18 -38.72 17.10
N GLY A 426 13.45 -39.02 18.37
CA GLY A 426 14.78 -39.48 18.80
C GLY A 426 15.86 -38.41 18.65
N MET A 427 15.48 -37.13 18.51
CA MET A 427 16.43 -36.03 18.33
C MET A 427 17.05 -35.63 19.67
N SER A 428 18.38 -35.58 19.72
CA SER A 428 19.12 -35.03 20.87
C SER A 428 19.11 -33.50 20.79
N VAL A 429 18.33 -32.87 21.65
CA VAL A 429 18.14 -31.41 21.68
C VAL A 429 18.56 -30.90 23.05
N ASP A 430 19.64 -30.11 23.10
CA ASP A 430 20.05 -29.42 24.33
C ASP A 430 19.22 -28.13 24.48
N PRO A 431 18.38 -28.02 25.52
CA PRO A 431 17.49 -26.88 25.69
C PRO A 431 18.23 -25.55 25.87
N GLU A 432 19.49 -25.54 26.31
CA GLU A 432 20.24 -24.31 26.54
C GLU A 432 20.99 -23.83 25.29
N THR A 433 21.42 -24.73 24.41
CA THR A 433 22.29 -24.37 23.26
C THR A 433 21.62 -24.48 21.89
N THR A 434 20.54 -25.25 21.77
CA THR A 434 19.93 -25.56 20.45
C THR A 434 18.55 -24.95 20.21
N ILE A 435 17.87 -24.47 21.26
CA ILE A 435 16.49 -23.97 21.18
C ILE A 435 16.46 -22.44 21.25
N THR A 436 15.65 -21.82 20.38
CA THR A 436 15.28 -20.40 20.49
C THR A 436 13.77 -20.25 20.34
N VAL A 437 13.10 -19.75 21.37
CA VAL A 437 11.65 -19.45 21.33
C VAL A 437 11.42 -18.09 20.68
N THR A 438 10.46 -18.00 19.77
CA THR A 438 10.21 -16.83 18.92
C THR A 438 8.74 -16.42 18.94
N CYS A 439 8.45 -15.21 18.45
CA CYS A 439 7.12 -14.65 18.22
C CYS A 439 6.39 -15.34 17.03
N GLY A 440 6.23 -16.66 17.15
CA GLY A 440 5.66 -17.55 16.13
C GLY A 440 6.67 -17.94 15.04
N ALA A 441 6.33 -18.99 14.28
CA ALA A 441 7.17 -19.50 13.18
C ALA A 441 7.52 -18.45 12.11
N THR A 442 6.69 -17.41 11.96
CA THR A 442 6.98 -16.29 11.07
C THR A 442 8.23 -15.53 11.47
N GLU A 443 8.40 -15.25 12.77
CA GLU A 443 9.61 -14.59 13.26
C GLU A 443 10.79 -15.55 13.21
N ALA A 444 10.55 -16.84 13.51
CA ALA A 444 11.60 -17.85 13.37
C ALA A 444 12.22 -17.86 11.97
N MET A 445 11.39 -17.86 10.90
CA MET A 445 11.88 -17.90 9.53
C MET A 445 12.76 -16.69 9.20
N ILE A 446 12.28 -15.47 9.44
CA ILE A 446 13.04 -14.27 9.11
C ILE A 446 14.30 -14.12 9.99
N SER A 447 14.21 -14.46 11.28
CA SER A 447 15.37 -14.44 12.20
C SER A 447 16.44 -15.45 11.77
N THR A 448 16.02 -16.62 11.25
CA THR A 448 16.93 -17.60 10.66
C THR A 448 17.59 -17.07 9.40
N LEU A 449 16.81 -16.59 8.41
CA LEU A 449 17.38 -16.14 7.14
C LEU A 449 18.34 -14.97 7.35
N LEU A 450 17.96 -13.95 8.11
CA LEU A 450 18.83 -12.81 8.45
C LEU A 450 20.13 -13.22 9.17
N ALA A 451 20.17 -14.38 9.81
CA ALA A 451 21.35 -14.87 10.52
C ALA A 451 22.30 -15.70 9.63
N ILE A 452 21.78 -16.33 8.56
CA ILE A 452 22.53 -17.35 7.82
C ILE A 452 22.86 -16.98 6.37
N VAL A 453 22.22 -15.95 5.80
CA VAL A 453 22.47 -15.53 4.41
C VAL A 453 23.06 -14.12 4.32
N ASP A 454 23.86 -13.90 3.28
CA ASP A 454 24.42 -12.61 2.90
C ASP A 454 23.96 -12.17 1.50
N PRO A 455 24.11 -10.88 1.15
CA PRO A 455 23.85 -10.42 -0.22
C PRO A 455 24.68 -11.17 -1.26
N GLY A 456 23.99 -11.77 -2.24
CA GLY A 456 24.60 -12.58 -3.29
C GLY A 456 24.40 -14.09 -3.11
N ASP A 457 23.99 -14.53 -1.92
CA ASP A 457 23.58 -15.90 -1.68
C ASP A 457 22.28 -16.24 -2.40
N GLU A 458 22.12 -17.53 -2.73
CA GLU A 458 20.90 -18.09 -3.30
C GLU A 458 20.18 -18.95 -2.25
N VAL A 459 18.85 -18.78 -2.14
CA VAL A 459 17.99 -19.62 -1.30
C VAL A 459 17.01 -20.36 -2.19
N VAL A 460 17.05 -21.68 -2.18
CA VAL A 460 16.10 -22.51 -2.92
C VAL A 460 14.75 -22.49 -2.21
N VAL A 461 13.68 -22.16 -2.92
CA VAL A 461 12.31 -22.09 -2.38
C VAL A 461 11.40 -23.02 -3.19
N LEU A 462 10.79 -24.00 -2.52
CA LEU A 462 9.84 -24.91 -3.16
C LEU A 462 8.46 -24.26 -3.29
N GLU A 463 7.87 -24.34 -4.48
CA GLU A 463 6.55 -23.82 -4.81
C GLU A 463 5.53 -24.94 -5.03
N PRO A 464 4.26 -24.80 -4.63
CA PRO A 464 3.70 -23.61 -4.03
C PRO A 464 4.16 -23.42 -2.59
N PHE A 465 4.48 -22.17 -2.24
CA PHE A 465 5.07 -21.78 -0.96
C PHE A 465 4.04 -21.18 0.00
N TYR A 466 4.40 -21.09 1.27
CA TYR A 466 3.81 -20.09 2.17
C TYR A 466 4.33 -18.69 1.79
N GLU A 467 3.42 -17.71 1.73
CA GLU A 467 3.63 -16.40 1.08
C GLU A 467 4.84 -15.58 1.57
N ASN A 468 5.40 -15.93 2.72
CA ASN A 468 6.51 -15.20 3.31
C ASN A 468 7.91 -15.65 2.85
N TYR A 469 8.10 -16.87 2.35
CA TYR A 469 9.45 -17.40 2.12
C TYR A 469 10.27 -16.55 1.11
N GLY A 470 9.64 -16.17 -0.01
CA GLY A 470 10.24 -15.26 -0.99
C GLY A 470 10.56 -13.88 -0.39
N PRO A 471 9.55 -13.14 0.14
CA PRO A 471 9.78 -11.86 0.81
C PRO A 471 10.84 -11.90 1.93
N ASP A 472 10.87 -12.94 2.76
CA ASP A 472 11.85 -13.07 3.83
C ASP A 472 13.28 -13.26 3.26
N THR A 473 13.40 -14.00 2.15
CA THR A 473 14.66 -14.14 1.39
C THR A 473 15.12 -12.78 0.85
N ASP A 474 14.21 -12.01 0.24
CA ASP A 474 14.49 -10.66 -0.28
C ASP A 474 14.87 -9.67 0.84
N ILE A 475 14.19 -9.73 2.00
CA ILE A 475 14.50 -8.90 3.18
C ILE A 475 15.91 -9.20 3.69
N ALA A 476 16.30 -10.47 3.68
CA ALA A 476 17.64 -10.89 4.08
C ALA A 476 18.73 -10.52 3.05
N GLY A 477 18.34 -10.13 1.84
CA GLY A 477 19.25 -9.69 0.78
C GLY A 477 19.76 -10.82 -0.11
N ALA A 478 19.29 -12.05 0.11
CA ALA A 478 19.57 -13.19 -0.75
C ALA A 478 18.62 -13.23 -1.95
N LYS A 479 18.96 -14.05 -2.95
CA LYS A 479 18.15 -14.27 -4.15
C LYS A 479 17.35 -15.57 -4.02
N PRO A 480 16.01 -15.54 -4.11
CA PRO A 480 15.24 -16.77 -4.17
C PRO A 480 15.44 -17.49 -5.52
N VAL A 481 15.63 -18.81 -5.48
CA VAL A 481 15.66 -19.72 -6.63
C VAL A 481 14.49 -20.68 -6.48
N TYR A 482 13.47 -20.49 -7.31
CA TYR A 482 12.20 -21.23 -7.16
C TYR A 482 12.22 -22.56 -7.92
N VAL A 483 11.71 -23.62 -7.28
CA VAL A 483 11.51 -24.95 -7.87
C VAL A 483 10.07 -25.38 -7.66
N ALA A 484 9.36 -25.74 -8.72
CA ALA A 484 7.93 -26.03 -8.64
C ALA A 484 7.65 -27.53 -8.37
N LEU A 485 6.84 -27.78 -7.35
CA LEU A 485 6.08 -29.01 -7.15
C LEU A 485 5.00 -29.08 -8.23
N ARG A 486 5.08 -30.10 -9.08
CA ARG A 486 4.18 -30.23 -10.23
C ARG A 486 2.92 -30.98 -9.82
N PRO A 487 1.72 -30.41 -10.00
CA PRO A 487 0.50 -31.21 -9.98
C PRO A 487 0.55 -32.18 -11.17
N PRO A 488 -0.15 -33.32 -11.15
CA PRO A 488 -0.94 -33.96 -10.10
C PRO A 488 -0.35 -34.17 -8.69
N GLU A 489 0.82 -34.78 -8.57
CA GLU A 489 1.28 -35.36 -7.29
C GLU A 489 1.92 -34.33 -6.34
N ASN A 490 2.12 -33.10 -6.80
CA ASN A 490 2.84 -32.03 -6.08
C ASN A 490 4.23 -32.50 -5.65
N VAL A 491 4.95 -33.13 -6.58
CA VAL A 491 6.35 -33.56 -6.42
C VAL A 491 7.26 -32.64 -7.23
N PHE A 492 8.46 -32.36 -6.73
CA PHE A 492 9.47 -31.65 -7.52
C PHE A 492 10.12 -32.62 -8.51
N ASP A 493 10.57 -32.07 -9.64
CA ASP A 493 11.43 -32.78 -10.57
C ASP A 493 12.85 -32.87 -9.97
N PRO A 494 13.44 -34.07 -9.79
CA PRO A 494 14.78 -34.23 -9.23
C PRO A 494 15.86 -33.46 -9.98
N ASP A 495 15.78 -33.38 -11.31
CA ASP A 495 16.80 -32.71 -12.13
C ASP A 495 16.64 -31.19 -12.05
N GLU A 496 15.40 -30.69 -11.99
CA GLU A 496 15.12 -29.28 -11.72
C GLU A 496 15.64 -28.85 -10.34
N LEU A 497 15.43 -29.70 -9.32
CA LEU A 497 15.96 -29.45 -7.98
C LEU A 497 17.48 -29.41 -7.98
N ARG A 498 18.17 -30.37 -8.60
CA ARG A 498 19.64 -30.36 -8.71
C ARG A 498 20.15 -29.11 -9.42
N ALA A 499 19.50 -28.71 -10.51
CA ALA A 499 19.88 -27.52 -11.28
C ALA A 499 19.69 -26.21 -10.51
N ALA A 500 18.83 -26.20 -9.48
CA ALA A 500 18.64 -25.04 -8.61
C ALA A 500 19.77 -24.86 -7.59
N PHE A 501 20.55 -25.90 -7.30
CA PHE A 501 21.72 -25.80 -6.44
C PHE A 501 22.95 -25.34 -7.24
N SER A 502 23.72 -24.44 -6.65
CA SER A 502 24.93 -23.85 -7.22
C SER A 502 25.97 -23.62 -6.13
N ALA A 503 27.15 -23.11 -6.50
CA ALA A 503 28.15 -22.69 -5.52
C ALA A 503 27.72 -21.47 -4.67
N ARG A 504 26.63 -20.78 -5.04
CA ARG A 504 26.03 -19.68 -4.26
C ARG A 504 24.85 -20.13 -3.39
N THR A 505 24.42 -21.38 -3.48
CA THR A 505 23.26 -21.85 -2.72
C THR A 505 23.63 -21.94 -1.24
N LYS A 506 23.05 -21.05 -0.44
CA LYS A 506 23.29 -20.99 0.99
C LYS A 506 22.29 -21.82 1.80
N ALA A 507 21.05 -21.86 1.33
CA ALA A 507 19.99 -22.58 2.01
C ALA A 507 18.90 -23.09 1.06
N ILE A 508 18.13 -24.06 1.54
CA ILE A 508 16.84 -24.46 0.97
C ILE A 508 15.74 -24.33 2.03
N ILE A 509 14.60 -23.80 1.65
CA ILE A 509 13.40 -23.76 2.49
C ILE A 509 12.51 -24.96 2.14
N VAL A 510 12.28 -25.82 3.12
CA VAL A 510 11.43 -27.01 3.03
C VAL A 510 10.21 -26.82 3.91
N ASN A 511 9.00 -27.04 3.40
CA ASN A 511 7.79 -27.03 4.21
C ASN A 511 7.06 -28.36 4.07
N THR A 512 7.06 -29.14 5.15
CA THR A 512 6.43 -30.47 5.20
C THR A 512 5.83 -30.71 6.60
N PRO A 513 4.52 -31.01 6.72
CA PRO A 513 3.51 -30.98 5.68
C PRO A 513 3.33 -29.61 5.01
N ASN A 514 3.19 -29.59 3.68
CA ASN A 514 3.22 -28.39 2.86
C ASN A 514 1.91 -27.59 2.92
N ASN A 515 2.04 -26.26 3.05
CA ASN A 515 1.01 -25.29 2.71
C ASN A 515 1.37 -24.66 1.36
N PRO A 516 0.50 -24.73 0.33
CA PRO A 516 -0.93 -25.07 0.39
C PRO A 516 -1.32 -26.50 0.00
N THR A 517 -0.40 -27.37 -0.42
CA THR A 517 -0.77 -28.64 -1.09
C THR A 517 -1.23 -29.75 -0.15
N GLY A 518 -0.83 -29.68 1.12
CA GLY A 518 -0.96 -30.78 2.08
C GLY A 518 -0.01 -31.95 1.81
N ARG A 519 0.98 -31.81 0.93
CA ARG A 519 2.01 -32.82 0.65
C ARG A 519 2.86 -33.09 1.90
N VAL A 520 3.15 -34.36 2.17
CA VAL A 520 4.14 -34.79 3.17
C VAL A 520 5.30 -35.43 2.44
N PHE A 521 6.49 -34.86 2.55
CA PHE A 521 7.65 -35.39 1.84
C PHE A 521 8.06 -36.77 2.38
N THR A 522 8.29 -37.66 1.44
CA THR A 522 8.77 -39.01 1.66
C THR A 522 10.24 -39.02 2.05
N GLN A 523 10.68 -40.12 2.63
CA GLN A 523 12.10 -40.33 2.95
C GLN A 523 13.00 -40.12 1.72
N LYS A 524 12.63 -40.64 0.55
CA LYS A 524 13.42 -40.52 -0.69
C LYS A 524 13.56 -39.07 -1.15
N GLU A 525 12.49 -38.28 -1.05
CA GLU A 525 12.54 -36.85 -1.40
C GLU A 525 13.44 -36.08 -0.43
N LEU A 526 13.33 -36.36 0.87
CA LEU A 526 14.17 -35.74 1.90
C LEU A 526 15.64 -36.17 1.80
N GLU A 527 15.92 -37.42 1.43
CA GLU A 527 17.28 -37.92 1.19
C GLU A 527 17.94 -37.21 -0.01
N LEU A 528 17.19 -36.91 -1.07
CA LEU A 528 17.70 -36.11 -2.19
C LEU A 528 17.97 -34.66 -1.78
N ILE A 529 17.07 -34.04 -1.02
CA ILE A 529 17.32 -32.70 -0.47
C ILE A 529 18.56 -32.72 0.44
N ALA A 530 18.67 -33.72 1.32
CA ALA A 530 19.79 -33.87 2.22
C ALA A 530 21.12 -34.05 1.47
N SER A 531 21.14 -34.89 0.43
CA SER A 531 22.36 -35.09 -0.38
C SER A 531 22.83 -33.79 -1.03
N LEU A 532 21.90 -32.97 -1.53
CA LEU A 532 22.23 -31.67 -2.14
C LEU A 532 22.70 -30.65 -1.11
N CYS A 533 22.08 -30.63 0.07
CA CYS A 533 22.57 -29.80 1.18
C CYS A 533 24.00 -30.18 1.60
N ILE A 534 24.33 -31.47 1.62
CA ILE A 534 25.67 -31.96 1.95
C ILE A 534 26.65 -31.62 0.81
N GLU A 535 26.30 -31.89 -0.44
CA GLU A 535 27.13 -31.64 -1.62
C GLU A 535 27.50 -30.16 -1.77
N HIS A 536 26.55 -29.26 -1.51
CA HIS A 536 26.72 -27.81 -1.68
C HIS A 536 27.06 -27.06 -0.39
N ASP A 537 27.24 -27.77 0.72
CA ASP A 537 27.37 -27.20 2.07
C ASP A 537 26.23 -26.20 2.43
N ALA A 538 25.01 -26.48 1.95
CA ALA A 538 23.85 -25.64 2.19
C ALA A 538 23.12 -26.02 3.49
N ILE A 539 22.37 -25.06 4.04
CA ILE A 539 21.54 -25.22 5.24
C ILE A 539 20.11 -25.59 4.83
N ALA A 540 19.53 -26.62 5.44
CA ALA A 540 18.10 -26.90 5.33
C ALA A 540 17.33 -26.09 6.38
N VAL A 541 16.47 -25.17 5.94
CA VAL A 541 15.52 -24.47 6.82
C VAL A 541 14.15 -25.11 6.64
N THR A 542 13.72 -25.89 7.63
CA THR A 542 12.49 -26.69 7.55
C THR A 542 11.37 -26.08 8.39
N ASP A 543 10.29 -25.67 7.73
CA ASP A 543 9.03 -25.24 8.36
C ASP A 543 8.13 -26.47 8.56
N GLU A 544 8.10 -26.93 9.80
CA GLU A 544 7.38 -28.13 10.25
C GLU A 544 6.17 -27.77 11.11
N ILE A 545 5.61 -26.57 10.96
CA ILE A 545 4.50 -26.07 11.78
C ILE A 545 3.25 -26.97 11.77
N TYR A 546 3.11 -27.83 10.76
CA TYR A 546 2.01 -28.79 10.61
C TYR A 546 2.39 -30.22 11.00
N GLU A 547 3.54 -30.45 11.64
CA GLU A 547 4.06 -31.79 11.96
C GLU A 547 3.01 -32.71 12.59
N HIS A 548 2.10 -32.22 13.44
CA HIS A 548 1.09 -33.07 14.09
C HIS A 548 -0.26 -33.17 13.35
N ILE A 549 -0.43 -32.50 12.22
CA ILE A 549 -1.66 -32.57 11.40
C ILE A 549 -1.35 -33.43 10.17
N ARG A 550 -1.50 -34.74 10.33
CA ARG A 550 -1.16 -35.74 9.31
C ARG A 550 -2.30 -36.72 9.11
N TYR A 551 -2.47 -37.12 7.86
CA TYR A 551 -3.46 -38.07 7.40
C TYR A 551 -2.80 -39.30 6.78
N GLU A 552 -1.79 -39.10 5.95
CA GLU A 552 -1.05 -40.17 5.29
C GLU A 552 0.46 -39.91 5.40
N GLY A 553 1.26 -40.95 5.22
CA GLY A 553 2.71 -40.88 5.33
C GLY A 553 3.24 -40.64 6.74
N THR A 554 4.56 -40.52 6.84
CA THR A 554 5.29 -40.28 8.10
C THR A 554 6.00 -38.95 7.99
N HIS A 555 5.86 -38.09 9.01
CA HIS A 555 6.73 -36.92 9.12
C HIS A 555 8.11 -37.35 9.56
N ILE A 556 9.09 -36.92 8.78
CA ILE A 556 10.49 -37.17 9.03
C ILE A 556 11.15 -35.80 9.12
N PRO A 557 11.52 -35.33 10.32
CA PRO A 557 12.32 -34.13 10.42
C PRO A 557 13.64 -34.37 9.71
N ILE A 558 13.97 -33.55 8.69
CA ILE A 558 15.17 -33.78 7.87
C ILE A 558 16.46 -33.75 8.71
N ALA A 559 16.45 -33.06 9.85
CA ALA A 559 17.53 -33.06 10.85
C ALA A 559 17.87 -34.46 11.39
N THR A 560 16.97 -35.44 11.27
CA THR A 560 17.21 -36.84 11.69
C THR A 560 17.95 -37.67 10.64
N LEU A 561 18.07 -37.18 9.41
CA LEU A 561 18.79 -37.89 8.36
C LEU A 561 20.32 -37.79 8.58
N PRO A 562 21.10 -38.80 8.14
CA PRO A 562 22.55 -38.76 8.27
C PRO A 562 23.17 -37.49 7.67
N GLY A 563 24.02 -36.80 8.43
CA GLY A 563 24.74 -35.59 8.00
C GLY A 563 23.89 -34.31 7.96
N MET A 564 22.65 -34.34 8.46
CA MET A 564 21.75 -33.19 8.44
C MET A 564 21.61 -32.47 9.78
N ALA A 565 21.94 -33.08 10.92
CA ALA A 565 21.77 -32.48 12.24
C ALA A 565 22.60 -31.19 12.42
N GLU A 566 23.79 -31.14 11.83
CA GLU A 566 24.74 -30.02 11.89
C GLU A 566 24.41 -28.87 10.93
N ARG A 567 23.44 -29.05 10.02
CA ARG A 567 23.11 -28.12 8.94
C ARG A 567 21.61 -27.93 8.71
N THR A 568 20.80 -28.23 9.73
CA THR A 568 19.35 -28.06 9.67
C THR A 568 18.89 -27.07 10.74
N VAL A 569 17.99 -26.18 10.34
CA VAL A 569 17.22 -25.32 11.23
C VAL A 569 15.77 -25.74 11.14
N THR A 570 15.24 -26.36 12.19
CA THR A 570 13.83 -26.78 12.28
C THR A 570 12.99 -25.71 12.95
N ILE A 571 11.91 -25.31 12.29
CA ILE A 571 10.96 -24.28 12.74
C ILE A 571 9.61 -24.93 13.00
N SER A 572 9.05 -24.71 14.18
CA SER A 572 7.69 -25.15 14.52
C SER A 572 7.04 -24.19 15.53
N GLY A 573 5.85 -24.53 16.04
CA GLY A 573 5.13 -23.64 16.93
C GLY A 573 3.76 -24.10 17.42
N ALA A 574 3.25 -23.38 18.42
CA ALA A 574 1.98 -23.70 19.08
C ALA A 574 0.74 -23.40 18.23
N SER A 575 0.89 -22.52 17.24
CA SER A 575 -0.23 -21.89 16.52
C SER A 575 -1.19 -22.90 15.91
N LYS A 576 -0.66 -23.92 15.23
CA LYS A 576 -1.46 -24.91 14.49
C LYS A 576 -1.76 -26.14 15.34
N THR A 577 -0.77 -26.62 16.08
CA THR A 577 -0.88 -27.76 17.00
C THR A 577 -1.97 -27.56 18.05
N PHE A 578 -2.03 -26.39 18.69
CA PHE A 578 -2.94 -26.15 19.82
C PHE A 578 -4.07 -25.18 19.51
N SER A 579 -4.25 -24.80 18.23
CA SER A 579 -5.33 -23.90 17.79
C SER A 579 -5.31 -22.53 18.46
N VAL A 580 -4.11 -21.98 18.65
CA VAL A 580 -3.85 -20.68 19.30
C VAL A 580 -3.04 -19.74 18.40
N THR A 581 -3.48 -19.58 17.14
CA THR A 581 -2.75 -18.80 16.12
C THR A 581 -2.44 -17.36 16.54
N GLY A 582 -3.31 -16.75 17.37
CA GLY A 582 -3.12 -15.41 17.92
C GLY A 582 -2.12 -15.32 19.08
N TRP A 583 -1.67 -16.43 19.67
CA TRP A 583 -0.74 -16.41 20.80
C TRP A 583 0.71 -16.16 20.38
N ARG A 584 1.03 -16.38 19.11
CA ARG A 584 2.34 -16.03 18.52
C ARG A 584 3.52 -16.62 19.30
N VAL A 585 3.45 -17.89 19.68
CA VAL A 585 4.58 -18.65 20.25
C VAL A 585 5.05 -19.71 19.26
N GLY A 586 6.32 -19.63 18.87
CA GLY A 586 7.01 -20.58 17.99
C GLY A 586 8.40 -20.88 18.53
N TRP A 587 9.13 -21.77 17.86
CA TRP A 587 10.50 -22.10 18.23
C TRP A 587 11.33 -22.54 17.05
N ILE A 588 12.64 -22.44 17.24
CA ILE A 588 13.70 -22.94 16.39
C ILE A 588 14.46 -24.03 17.15
N VAL A 589 14.74 -25.14 16.48
CA VAL A 589 15.75 -26.13 16.90
C VAL A 589 16.87 -26.11 15.86
N ALA A 590 18.08 -25.74 16.28
CA ALA A 590 19.23 -25.60 15.39
C ALA A 590 20.53 -25.98 16.11
N PRO A 591 21.56 -26.47 15.40
CA PRO A 591 22.86 -26.77 16.00
C PRO A 591 23.47 -25.51 16.65
N PRO A 592 24.32 -25.65 17.68
CA PRO A 592 24.88 -24.51 18.40
C PRO A 592 25.64 -23.52 17.49
N SER A 593 26.25 -24.01 16.41
CA SER A 593 26.94 -23.21 15.39
C SER A 593 26.04 -22.18 14.70
N LEU A 594 24.74 -22.48 14.54
CA LEU A 594 23.75 -21.58 13.93
C LEU A 594 22.95 -20.80 14.99
N SER A 595 22.61 -21.46 16.10
CA SER A 595 21.80 -20.89 17.18
C SER A 595 22.35 -19.57 17.72
N GLY A 596 23.68 -19.43 17.84
CA GLY A 596 24.30 -18.19 18.31
C GLY A 596 24.02 -16.96 17.42
N GLY A 597 24.02 -17.13 16.10
CA GLY A 597 23.68 -16.06 15.15
C GLY A 597 22.18 -15.74 15.16
N ILE A 598 21.36 -16.78 15.14
CA ILE A 598 19.90 -16.69 15.17
C ILE A 598 19.42 -15.95 16.43
N ARG A 599 19.96 -16.27 17.60
CA ARG A 599 19.60 -15.61 18.86
C ARG A 599 19.94 -14.11 18.86
N LYS A 600 21.05 -13.71 18.24
CA LYS A 600 21.40 -12.28 18.10
C LYS A 600 20.38 -11.55 17.25
N VAL A 601 19.98 -12.14 16.11
CA VAL A 601 18.95 -11.52 15.27
C VAL A 601 17.62 -11.45 16.02
N HIS A 602 17.17 -12.56 16.61
CA HIS A 602 15.94 -12.62 17.41
C HIS A 602 15.88 -11.51 18.48
N ASP A 603 16.97 -11.31 19.22
CA ASP A 603 17.08 -10.26 20.26
C ASP A 603 16.77 -8.86 19.71
N PHE A 604 17.25 -8.53 18.51
CA PHE A 604 17.02 -7.24 17.88
C PHE A 604 15.72 -7.14 17.06
N VAL A 605 15.10 -8.27 16.70
CA VAL A 605 13.81 -8.29 15.99
C VAL A 605 12.64 -8.21 16.96
N THR A 606 12.65 -8.98 18.06
CA THR A 606 11.54 -9.04 19.01
C THR A 606 11.93 -9.07 20.49
N VAL A 607 13.21 -9.23 20.84
CA VAL A 607 13.72 -9.44 22.21
C VAL A 607 13.29 -10.76 22.85
N GLY A 608 12.03 -11.19 22.70
CA GLY A 608 11.54 -12.44 23.24
C GLY A 608 10.04 -12.66 23.00
N ALA A 609 9.61 -13.91 23.04
CA ALA A 609 8.19 -14.27 22.95
C ALA A 609 7.42 -13.97 24.26
N PRO A 610 6.08 -13.81 24.24
CA PRO A 610 5.29 -13.46 25.43
C PRO A 610 5.42 -14.48 26.57
N ALA A 611 6.05 -14.09 27.68
CA ALA A 611 6.43 -15.00 28.78
C ALA A 611 5.29 -15.85 29.36
N PRO A 612 4.09 -15.31 29.72
CA PRO A 612 3.02 -16.14 30.26
C PRO A 612 2.53 -17.21 29.28
N LEU A 613 2.57 -16.90 27.98
CA LEU A 613 2.13 -17.83 26.93
C LEU A 613 3.17 -18.93 26.68
N GLN A 614 4.45 -18.70 27.00
CA GLN A 614 5.45 -19.75 26.93
C GLN A 614 5.18 -20.86 27.96
N GLU A 615 4.82 -20.50 29.20
CA GLU A 615 4.40 -21.45 30.23
C GLU A 615 3.18 -22.26 29.82
N ALA A 616 2.22 -21.60 29.16
CA ALA A 616 1.03 -22.25 28.64
C ALA A 616 1.36 -23.28 27.55
N VAL A 617 2.27 -22.95 26.63
CA VAL A 617 2.70 -23.85 25.57
C VAL A 617 3.51 -25.02 26.13
N ALA A 618 4.32 -24.81 27.18
CA ALA A 618 5.02 -25.90 27.87
C ALA A 618 4.03 -26.94 28.43
N ALA A 619 2.92 -26.48 29.03
CA ALA A 619 1.84 -27.36 29.48
C ALA A 619 1.11 -28.04 28.31
N GLY A 620 1.02 -27.38 27.16
CA GLY A 620 0.46 -27.97 25.94
C GLY A 620 1.29 -29.12 25.38
N LEU A 621 2.61 -28.95 25.31
CA LEU A 621 3.52 -30.01 24.86
C LEU A 621 3.48 -31.24 25.77
N ALA A 622 3.20 -31.05 27.07
CA ALA A 622 3.03 -32.12 28.04
C ALA A 622 1.75 -32.96 27.83
N LEU A 623 0.82 -32.56 26.94
CA LEU A 623 -0.34 -33.38 26.58
C LEU A 623 0.04 -34.67 25.83
N GLY A 624 1.23 -34.68 25.20
CA GLY A 624 1.84 -35.86 24.62
C GLY A 624 1.10 -36.46 23.42
N ARG A 625 1.51 -37.69 23.05
CA ARG A 625 1.09 -38.39 21.83
C ARG A 625 -0.43 -38.56 21.70
N ALA A 626 -1.12 -38.86 22.81
CA ALA A 626 -2.57 -39.04 22.81
C ALA A 626 -3.32 -37.79 22.31
N TYR A 627 -2.82 -36.59 22.60
CA TYR A 627 -3.40 -35.36 22.07
C TYR A 627 -3.16 -35.22 20.57
N TYR A 628 -1.94 -35.50 20.09
CA TYR A 628 -1.59 -35.40 18.67
C TYR A 628 -2.37 -36.42 17.83
N ASP A 629 -2.53 -37.66 18.32
CA ASP A 629 -3.32 -38.70 17.64
C ASP A 629 -4.79 -38.27 17.51
N LYS A 630 -5.36 -37.72 18.60
CA LYS A 630 -6.72 -37.16 18.57
C LYS A 630 -6.83 -35.98 17.59
N LEU A 631 -5.85 -35.07 17.60
CA LEU A 631 -5.80 -33.91 16.69
C LEU A 631 -5.79 -34.37 15.22
N GLY A 632 -4.96 -35.35 14.88
CA GLY A 632 -4.89 -35.93 13.54
C GLY A 632 -6.21 -36.57 13.11
N ALA A 633 -6.82 -37.39 13.98
CA ALA A 633 -8.12 -38.01 13.71
C ALA A 633 -9.24 -36.97 13.49
N GLU A 634 -9.26 -35.93 14.31
CA GLU A 634 -10.21 -34.83 14.23
C GLU A 634 -10.07 -33.99 12.95
N TYR A 635 -8.85 -33.72 12.52
CA TYR A 635 -8.62 -33.03 11.24
C TYR A 635 -8.90 -33.94 10.04
N ARG A 636 -8.65 -35.26 10.15
CA ARG A 636 -9.01 -36.22 9.09
C ARG A 636 -10.52 -36.21 8.84
N ALA A 637 -11.31 -36.25 9.90
CA ALA A 637 -12.77 -36.19 9.78
C ALA A 637 -13.24 -34.87 9.11
N ARG A 638 -12.63 -33.73 9.46
CA ARG A 638 -12.94 -32.42 8.84
C ARG A 638 -12.52 -32.37 7.36
N ARG A 639 -11.32 -32.87 7.04
CA ARG A 639 -10.85 -33.03 5.66
C ARG A 639 -11.83 -33.85 4.84
N ASP A 640 -12.26 -35.00 5.34
CA ASP A 640 -13.15 -35.90 4.61
C ASP A 640 -14.53 -35.29 4.34
N ILE A 641 -15.03 -34.44 5.25
CA ILE A 641 -16.25 -33.65 5.02
C ILE A 641 -16.04 -32.65 3.87
N LEU A 642 -14.95 -31.89 3.91
CA LEU A 642 -14.67 -30.86 2.90
C LEU A 642 -14.38 -31.48 1.53
N MET A 643 -13.59 -32.57 1.47
CA MET A 643 -13.32 -33.33 0.25
C MET A 643 -14.61 -33.76 -0.45
N ARG A 644 -15.52 -34.43 0.27
CA ARG A 644 -16.82 -34.83 -0.28
C ARG A 644 -17.66 -33.64 -0.74
N GLY A 645 -17.66 -32.55 0.03
CA GLY A 645 -18.38 -31.32 -0.35
C GLY A 645 -17.84 -30.70 -1.65
N LEU A 646 -16.51 -30.67 -1.81
CA LEU A 646 -15.85 -30.18 -3.01
C LEU A 646 -16.11 -31.08 -4.23
N GLU A 647 -16.06 -32.40 -4.07
CA GLU A 647 -16.43 -33.36 -5.13
C GLU A 647 -17.87 -33.16 -5.61
N VAL A 648 -18.83 -33.05 -4.69
CA VAL A 648 -20.24 -32.79 -5.03
C VAL A 648 -20.41 -31.43 -5.73
N ALA A 649 -19.59 -30.43 -5.37
CA ALA A 649 -19.60 -29.12 -6.01
C ALA A 649 -18.92 -29.11 -7.40
N GLY A 650 -18.38 -30.23 -7.88
CA GLY A 650 -17.76 -30.35 -9.20
C GLY A 650 -16.25 -30.09 -9.23
N PHE A 651 -15.60 -29.94 -8.08
CA PHE A 651 -14.14 -29.95 -8.03
C PHE A 651 -13.60 -31.38 -8.16
N ALA A 652 -12.34 -31.48 -8.55
CA ALA A 652 -11.54 -32.71 -8.42
C ALA A 652 -10.48 -32.50 -7.31
N PRO A 653 -10.88 -32.45 -6.02
CA PRO A 653 -9.94 -32.20 -4.95
C PRO A 653 -8.96 -33.37 -4.83
N ARG A 654 -7.69 -33.05 -4.58
CA ARG A 654 -6.68 -34.07 -4.28
C ARG A 654 -6.62 -34.30 -2.79
N LEU A 655 -6.43 -35.56 -2.40
CA LEU A 655 -6.32 -35.93 -1.01
C LEU A 655 -5.02 -35.34 -0.42
N PRO A 656 -5.08 -34.39 0.52
CA PRO A 656 -3.89 -33.97 1.22
C PRO A 656 -3.42 -35.08 2.17
N GLU A 657 -2.11 -35.21 2.32
CA GLU A 657 -1.46 -36.17 3.22
C GLU A 657 -1.25 -35.56 4.62
N GLY A 658 -1.24 -34.24 4.74
CA GLY A 658 -1.17 -33.51 5.99
C GLY A 658 -1.54 -32.05 5.83
N ALA A 659 -1.17 -31.24 6.84
CA ALA A 659 -1.72 -29.90 7.03
C ALA A 659 -3.26 -29.94 7.06
N TYR A 660 -3.92 -28.81 6.84
CA TYR A 660 -5.38 -28.70 6.86
C TYR A 660 -5.93 -27.92 5.66
N TYR A 661 -5.16 -27.89 4.57
CA TYR A 661 -5.50 -27.20 3.34
C TYR A 661 -5.86 -28.20 2.25
N ILE A 662 -6.71 -27.77 1.31
CA ILE A 662 -7.01 -28.53 0.09
C ILE A 662 -6.81 -27.60 -1.10
N LEU A 663 -5.94 -27.98 -2.03
CA LEU A 663 -5.71 -27.28 -3.29
C LEU A 663 -6.53 -27.94 -4.39
N CYS A 664 -7.35 -27.16 -5.10
CA CYS A 664 -8.25 -27.66 -6.13
C CYS A 664 -8.03 -26.97 -7.48
N ASP A 665 -8.24 -27.73 -8.56
CA ASP A 665 -8.34 -27.20 -9.91
C ASP A 665 -9.71 -26.54 -10.14
N ILE A 666 -9.70 -25.35 -10.75
CA ILE A 666 -10.90 -24.57 -11.07
C ILE A 666 -11.29 -24.66 -12.54
N THR A 667 -10.49 -25.32 -13.38
CA THR A 667 -10.73 -25.44 -14.83
C THR A 667 -12.14 -25.92 -15.17
N PRO A 668 -12.75 -26.89 -14.45
CA PRO A 668 -14.13 -27.33 -14.71
C PRO A 668 -15.20 -26.23 -14.63
N PHE A 669 -14.92 -25.10 -13.96
CA PHE A 669 -15.88 -24.01 -13.76
C PHE A 669 -15.81 -22.92 -14.84
N GLY A 670 -14.89 -23.02 -15.81
CA GLY A 670 -14.86 -22.14 -16.99
C GLY A 670 -14.39 -20.70 -16.73
N PHE A 671 -13.67 -20.44 -15.64
CA PHE A 671 -13.13 -19.12 -15.33
C PHE A 671 -11.75 -18.90 -15.96
N ASP A 672 -11.48 -17.67 -16.40
CA ASP A 672 -10.20 -17.31 -17.00
C ASP A 672 -9.03 -17.40 -16.02
N ASN A 673 -9.26 -17.17 -14.72
CA ASN A 673 -8.23 -17.25 -13.68
C ASN A 673 -8.82 -17.41 -12.27
N ASP A 674 -7.97 -17.89 -11.38
CA ASP A 674 -8.16 -18.10 -9.94
C ASP A 674 -8.69 -16.87 -9.20
N THR A 675 -8.20 -15.68 -9.53
CA THR A 675 -8.60 -14.44 -8.86
C THR A 675 -10.04 -14.07 -9.20
N GLN A 676 -10.45 -14.23 -10.47
CA GLN A 676 -11.85 -14.06 -10.87
C GLN A 676 -12.74 -15.11 -10.21
N PHE A 677 -12.31 -16.37 -10.20
CA PHE A 677 -13.06 -17.45 -9.56
C PHE A 677 -13.24 -17.23 -8.05
N ALA A 678 -12.18 -16.94 -7.31
CA ALA A 678 -12.24 -16.70 -5.87
C ALA A 678 -13.12 -15.49 -5.53
N ASN A 679 -13.05 -14.42 -6.32
CA ASN A 679 -13.94 -13.27 -6.19
C ASN A 679 -15.41 -13.62 -6.47
N TRP A 680 -15.68 -14.40 -7.50
CA TRP A 680 -17.03 -14.86 -7.81
C TRP A 680 -17.57 -15.78 -6.70
N LEU A 681 -16.75 -16.71 -6.20
CA LEU A 681 -17.11 -17.68 -5.18
C LEU A 681 -17.51 -16.97 -3.88
N VAL A 682 -16.73 -15.99 -3.42
CA VAL A 682 -17.06 -15.25 -2.19
C VAL A 682 -18.27 -14.33 -2.36
N LYS A 683 -18.42 -13.69 -3.53
CA LYS A 683 -19.52 -12.73 -3.78
C LYS A 683 -20.86 -13.40 -4.06
N THR A 684 -20.84 -14.52 -4.76
CA THR A 684 -22.03 -15.16 -5.32
C THR A 684 -22.45 -16.38 -4.51
N VAL A 685 -21.49 -17.22 -4.14
CA VAL A 685 -21.73 -18.47 -3.39
C VAL A 685 -21.59 -18.23 -1.89
N GLY A 686 -20.84 -17.22 -1.47
CA GLY A 686 -20.59 -16.93 -0.06
C GLY A 686 -19.53 -17.85 0.55
N VAL A 687 -18.56 -18.33 -0.24
CA VAL A 687 -17.42 -19.12 0.26
C VAL A 687 -16.12 -18.44 -0.17
N ALA A 688 -15.24 -18.16 0.78
CA ALA A 688 -13.93 -17.60 0.47
C ALA A 688 -12.87 -18.71 0.42
N GLY A 689 -12.12 -18.79 -0.68
CA GLY A 689 -10.85 -19.51 -0.80
C GLY A 689 -9.73 -18.56 -1.21
N VAL A 690 -8.51 -19.05 -1.35
CA VAL A 690 -7.34 -18.24 -1.75
C VAL A 690 -6.92 -18.56 -3.19
N PRO A 691 -6.78 -17.55 -4.06
CA PRO A 691 -6.25 -17.73 -5.42
C PRO A 691 -4.86 -18.40 -5.40
N GLY A 692 -4.74 -19.51 -6.13
CA GLY A 692 -3.55 -20.35 -6.16
C GLY A 692 -2.30 -19.62 -6.66
N SER A 693 -2.45 -18.66 -7.56
CA SER A 693 -1.36 -17.82 -8.09
C SER A 693 -0.62 -17.02 -7.02
N SER A 694 -1.19 -16.88 -5.82
CA SER A 694 -0.54 -16.22 -4.68
C SER A 694 0.59 -17.04 -4.05
N PHE A 695 0.65 -18.35 -4.35
CA PHE A 695 1.62 -19.28 -3.79
C PHE A 695 2.78 -19.60 -4.74
N TYR A 696 2.85 -18.91 -5.90
CA TYR A 696 3.88 -19.11 -6.92
C TYR A 696 4.53 -17.78 -7.30
N SER A 697 5.84 -17.77 -7.52
CA SER A 697 6.57 -16.65 -8.12
C SER A 697 6.11 -16.39 -9.56
N ARG A 698 5.87 -17.47 -10.30
CA ARG A 698 5.25 -17.48 -11.63
C ARG A 698 3.76 -17.73 -11.51
N ARG A 699 2.99 -16.63 -11.49
CA ARG A 699 1.54 -16.62 -11.24
C ARG A 699 0.75 -17.54 -12.18
N GLU A 700 1.24 -17.77 -13.40
CA GLU A 700 0.64 -18.67 -14.37
C GLU A 700 0.56 -20.12 -13.88
N LEU A 701 1.47 -20.57 -13.00
CA LEU A 701 1.47 -21.93 -12.47
C LEU A 701 0.30 -22.19 -11.51
N GLY A 702 -0.13 -21.16 -10.79
CA GLY A 702 -1.27 -21.22 -9.87
C GLY A 702 -2.58 -20.67 -10.45
N ARG A 703 -2.59 -20.24 -11.72
CA ARG A 703 -3.72 -19.51 -12.36
C ARG A 703 -5.03 -20.29 -12.35
N HIS A 704 -4.97 -21.62 -12.32
CA HIS A 704 -6.15 -22.49 -12.31
C HIS A 704 -6.35 -23.21 -10.98
N LEU A 705 -5.72 -22.73 -9.90
CA LEU A 705 -5.79 -23.37 -8.59
C LEU A 705 -6.48 -22.47 -7.58
N ILE A 706 -7.18 -23.07 -6.61
CA ILE A 706 -7.72 -22.40 -5.43
C ILE A 706 -7.44 -23.23 -4.19
N ARG A 707 -7.03 -22.59 -3.10
CA ARG A 707 -6.85 -23.23 -1.80
C ARG A 707 -8.05 -22.98 -0.90
N PHE A 708 -8.55 -24.03 -0.26
CA PHE A 708 -9.49 -24.03 0.84
C PHE A 708 -8.82 -24.42 2.17
#